data_AF-A0A7Y5HZ24-F1
#
_entry.id   AF-A0A7Y5HZ24-F1
#
_cell.length_a   1.000
_cell.length_b   1.000
_cell.length_c   1.000
_cell.angle_alpha   90.00
_cell.angle_beta   90.00
_cell.angle_gamma   90.00
#
_symmetry.space_group_name_H-M   'P 1'
#
loop_
_entity.id
_entity.type
_entity.pdbx_description
1 polymer ?
#
loop_
_entity_poly.entity_id
_entity_poly.type
_entity_poly.pdbx_seq_one_letter_code
_entity_poly.pdbx_strand_id
1 'polypeptide(L)'
;MYAPESAPLSPLLSTGQVSRTRAFAPGTGSGQSMQRASRVPTPDELMDWAEQRFPSLFGSHETSQTADGLIYRYYPGTQHYLGVYQDHVLVLGPASGNVVVNVGSLARFADAVFSAGGPFNDEEAARFLLQAQFSASTTDIATLRSTTYEAWLESQFNTAPGITGWDWLTLRGYATISSDTAYYDNNYQGDYMIWHQLMTSPDAVRKRVALALSEIFVVSLNGVDISWRSHAMAHYWDQLVANAFGNYRKLLEDVTLNAAMGYYLNTRGNQKENPATGRQPDENYAREVLQLFTIGLVDLNPDGTPRRDSSGATIDSYSQNDITHLARVFTGYDYDQSQNQPSNVPGTTRTVPSLHYVRLPMALNASRHSTLESRFLGTTIPANTPGAVAMQIALDTLFNHPNVGPFIGRQLIQRLVTSNPSPAYVSRVTAAFNNNGAGVRGDLRAVIKTILLDDEARSPMGLTDPQFGKLREPMLRLVQWGRTFGIRSAQNSWKIGNLSNAGSQLGQSPLRSPSVFNFFRPGYVPPSTALASTGAVAPEFQLVNESSVGGYLNYIQGVIRNGIYVSAPDRPNNGTSELRGYDITANYANELALVTNPDALVARINLLMCAGQLSAQTVTLISDALKTSNVTASSTESVKLNRVAAAIFLVMASAEYLIQK
;
A
#
# COMPACT_ATOMS: atom_id res chain seq x y z
N MET A 1 34.05 -47.35 4.18
CA MET A 1 34.58 -48.03 5.39
C MET A 1 34.96 -46.92 6.36
N TYR A 2 34.23 -46.84 7.47
CA TYR A 2 34.30 -45.88 8.59
C TYR A 2 34.01 -44.38 8.34
N ALA A 3 32.83 -43.98 8.84
CA ALA A 3 32.48 -42.61 9.21
C ALA A 3 33.32 -42.15 10.41
N PRO A 4 33.68 -40.85 10.53
CA PRO A 4 34.12 -40.32 11.80
C PRO A 4 32.88 -40.03 12.66
N GLU A 5 32.83 -40.70 13.81
CA GLU A 5 31.81 -40.52 14.85
C GLU A 5 31.73 -39.06 15.29
N SER A 6 30.50 -38.55 15.35
CA SER A 6 30.11 -37.41 16.16
C SER A 6 30.45 -37.71 17.62
N ALA A 7 31.48 -37.06 18.17
CA ALA A 7 31.77 -37.13 19.59
C ALA A 7 30.62 -36.47 20.37
N PRO A 8 29.95 -37.18 21.30
CA PRO A 8 28.94 -36.55 22.16
C PRO A 8 29.61 -35.54 23.09
N LEU A 9 28.96 -34.40 23.32
CA LEU A 9 29.34 -33.36 24.30
C LEU A 9 29.36 -33.86 25.76
N SER A 10 29.01 -35.12 26.01
CA SER A 10 28.84 -35.70 27.35
C SER A 10 30.08 -35.78 28.26
N PRO A 11 31.36 -35.81 27.82
CA PRO A 11 32.46 -35.87 28.78
C PRO A 11 32.99 -34.50 29.23
N LEU A 12 32.51 -33.37 28.68
CA LEU A 12 33.01 -32.04 29.05
C LEU A 12 32.25 -31.38 30.22
N LEU A 13 31.15 -31.98 30.68
CA LEU A 13 30.38 -31.49 31.83
C LEU A 13 30.69 -32.24 33.14
N SER A 14 31.50 -33.30 33.12
CA SER A 14 31.82 -34.11 34.31
C SER A 14 33.15 -33.75 35.00
N THR A 15 33.89 -32.75 34.51
CA THR A 15 35.09 -32.25 35.18
C THR A 15 34.84 -30.80 35.58
N GLY A 16 34.63 -30.56 36.88
CA GLY A 16 34.23 -29.28 37.46
C GLY A 16 35.24 -28.14 37.28
N GLN A 17 35.40 -27.64 36.06
CA GLN A 17 36.18 -26.44 35.74
C GLN A 17 35.30 -25.40 35.03
N VAL A 18 34.33 -24.85 35.77
CA VAL A 18 33.89 -23.47 35.52
C VAL A 18 34.96 -22.56 36.11
N SER A 19 35.95 -22.14 35.31
CA SER A 19 36.90 -21.11 35.77
C SER A 19 37.34 -20.17 34.67
N ARG A 20 36.71 -18.98 34.69
CA ARG A 20 37.26 -17.61 34.60
C ARG A 20 36.38 -16.73 33.72
N THR A 21 35.49 -16.01 34.41
CA THR A 21 34.83 -14.79 33.98
C THR A 21 35.82 -13.79 33.36
N ARG A 22 35.65 -13.48 32.07
CA ARG A 22 35.95 -12.14 31.54
C ARG A 22 34.63 -11.42 31.36
N ALA A 23 34.30 -10.55 32.31
CA ALA A 23 33.19 -9.62 32.17
C ALA A 23 33.55 -8.60 31.07
N PHE A 24 32.71 -8.52 30.04
CA PHE A 24 32.69 -7.36 29.15
C PHE A 24 31.97 -6.24 29.89
N ALA A 25 32.67 -5.16 30.23
CA ALA A 25 32.07 -3.98 30.85
C ALA A 25 31.27 -3.19 29.79
N PRO A 26 29.96 -2.95 29.98
CA PRO A 26 29.21 -2.05 29.12
C PRO A 26 29.44 -0.59 29.56
N GLY A 27 29.62 0.29 28.57
CA GLY A 27 29.63 1.73 28.78
C GLY A 27 28.32 2.21 29.42
N THR A 28 28.45 3.07 30.41
CA THR A 28 27.37 3.66 31.20
C THR A 28 26.52 4.62 30.35
N GLY A 29 25.26 4.25 30.12
CA GLY A 29 24.18 5.15 29.74
C GLY A 29 23.03 4.99 30.74
N SER A 30 22.85 5.98 31.60
CA SER A 30 21.88 5.98 32.70
C SER A 30 20.47 6.31 32.23
N GLY A 31 19.53 5.41 32.59
CA GLY A 31 18.15 5.75 32.93
C GLY A 31 17.12 5.67 31.81
N GLN A 32 16.31 4.61 31.80
CA GLN A 32 14.84 4.71 31.87
C GLN A 32 14.16 3.33 32.05
N SER A 33 13.17 3.33 32.95
CA SER A 33 12.09 2.36 33.24
C SER A 33 12.13 0.96 32.62
N MET A 34 12.30 -0.06 33.48
CA MET A 34 11.91 -1.44 33.21
C MET A 34 10.38 -1.56 33.11
N GLN A 35 9.85 -1.72 31.89
CA GLN A 35 8.71 -2.60 31.68
C GLN A 35 9.29 -3.98 31.34
N ARG A 36 9.27 -4.91 32.31
CA ARG A 36 9.67 -6.30 32.08
C ARG A 36 8.72 -6.94 31.07
N ALA A 37 9.24 -7.54 30.00
CA ALA A 37 8.49 -8.50 29.20
C ALA A 37 7.84 -9.57 30.09
N SER A 38 6.57 -9.88 29.83
CA SER A 38 5.74 -10.75 30.67
C SER A 38 5.98 -12.25 30.47
N ARG A 39 6.96 -12.65 29.64
CA ARG A 39 7.26 -14.04 29.28
C ARG A 39 8.77 -14.23 29.04
N VAL A 40 9.27 -15.44 29.29
CA VAL A 40 10.64 -15.91 28.98
C VAL A 40 10.59 -16.74 27.69
N PRO A 41 11.52 -16.56 26.72
CA PRO A 41 11.54 -17.32 25.47
C PRO A 41 11.85 -18.80 25.69
N THR A 42 11.37 -19.68 24.82
CA THR A 42 11.83 -21.07 24.80
C THR A 42 13.23 -21.15 24.19
N PRO A 43 13.97 -22.25 24.42
CA PRO A 43 15.25 -22.47 23.75
C PRO A 43 15.18 -22.39 22.23
N ASP A 44 14.13 -22.95 21.61
CA ASP A 44 13.93 -22.86 20.16
C ASP A 44 13.65 -21.42 19.72
N GLU A 45 12.79 -20.67 20.41
CA GLU A 45 12.50 -19.26 20.09
C GLU A 45 13.76 -18.38 20.12
N LEU A 46 14.67 -18.64 21.07
CA LEU A 46 15.96 -17.98 21.14
C LEU A 46 16.88 -18.39 19.98
N MET A 47 16.97 -19.68 19.67
CA MET A 47 17.87 -20.18 18.62
C MET A 47 17.41 -19.72 17.23
N ASP A 48 16.10 -19.74 16.97
CA ASP A 48 15.50 -19.17 15.75
C ASP A 48 15.78 -17.67 15.63
N TRP A 49 15.61 -16.92 16.72
CA TRP A 49 15.99 -15.51 16.78
C TRP A 49 17.48 -15.31 16.49
N ALA A 50 18.35 -16.14 17.07
CA ALA A 50 19.80 -16.02 16.90
C ALA A 50 20.26 -16.35 15.48
N GLU A 51 19.62 -17.32 14.82
CA GLU A 51 19.85 -17.66 13.41
C GLU A 51 19.52 -16.48 12.49
N GLN A 52 18.36 -15.85 12.72
CA GLN A 52 17.97 -14.66 11.99
C GLN A 52 18.89 -13.47 12.30
N ARG A 53 19.30 -13.34 13.56
CA ARG A 53 20.02 -12.17 14.07
C ARG A 53 21.52 -12.20 13.76
N PHE A 54 22.13 -13.38 13.74
CA PHE A 54 23.57 -13.57 13.58
C PHE A 54 23.87 -14.67 12.55
N PRO A 55 23.42 -14.54 11.29
CA PRO A 55 23.56 -15.60 10.28
C PRO A 55 25.01 -15.94 9.93
N SER A 56 25.97 -15.03 10.17
CA SER A 56 27.40 -15.30 10.02
C SER A 56 27.96 -16.25 11.09
N LEU A 57 27.25 -16.42 12.20
CA LEU A 57 27.59 -17.33 13.30
C LEU A 57 26.65 -18.54 13.31
N PHE A 58 25.36 -18.33 13.07
CA PHE A 58 24.30 -19.33 13.17
C PHE A 58 23.55 -19.41 11.84
N GLY A 59 24.13 -20.16 10.89
CA GLY A 59 23.57 -20.40 9.55
C GLY A 59 22.59 -21.57 9.53
N SER A 60 22.70 -22.47 8.54
CA SER A 60 21.95 -23.74 8.58
C SER A 60 22.43 -24.62 9.73
N HIS A 61 21.47 -25.25 10.41
CA HIS A 61 21.74 -26.13 11.54
C HIS A 61 21.40 -27.59 11.23
N GLU A 62 22.02 -28.52 11.96
CA GLU A 62 21.55 -29.90 12.09
C GLU A 62 20.32 -29.97 13.02
N THR A 63 19.54 -31.05 12.93
CA THR A 63 18.37 -31.26 13.79
C THR A 63 18.67 -30.96 15.27
N SER A 64 17.82 -30.18 15.93
CA SER A 64 17.96 -29.84 17.35
C SER A 64 18.18 -31.10 18.18
N GLN A 65 19.16 -31.05 19.07
CA GLN A 65 19.53 -32.17 19.94
C GLN A 65 19.18 -31.82 21.39
N THR A 66 18.86 -32.84 22.17
CA THR A 66 18.63 -32.72 23.62
C THR A 66 19.46 -33.77 24.34
N ALA A 67 20.31 -33.34 25.27
CA ALA A 67 21.15 -34.22 26.07
C ALA A 67 21.29 -33.66 27.49
N ASP A 68 20.99 -34.47 28.50
CA ASP A 68 21.18 -34.15 29.93
C ASP A 68 20.59 -32.80 30.39
N GLY A 69 19.53 -32.31 29.73
CA GLY A 69 18.88 -31.02 30.03
C GLY A 69 19.43 -29.82 29.25
N LEU A 70 20.39 -30.03 28.35
CA LEU A 70 20.83 -29.06 27.33
C LEU A 70 20.02 -29.29 26.05
N ILE A 71 19.39 -28.24 25.56
CA ILE A 71 18.78 -28.21 24.22
C ILE A 71 19.70 -27.36 23.34
N TYR A 72 20.17 -27.88 22.20
CA TYR A 72 21.13 -27.16 21.36
C TYR A 72 21.01 -27.49 19.88
N ARG A 73 21.55 -26.58 19.06
CA ARG A 73 21.73 -26.74 17.62
C ARG A 73 23.22 -26.64 17.27
N TYR A 74 23.64 -27.43 16.30
CA TYR A 74 24.97 -27.36 15.71
C TYR A 74 24.88 -26.77 14.31
N TYR A 75 25.76 -25.81 14.02
CA TYR A 75 25.83 -25.06 12.77
C TYR A 75 27.09 -25.48 12.01
N PRO A 76 27.03 -26.53 11.16
CA PRO A 76 28.22 -27.11 10.54
C PRO A 76 28.97 -26.13 9.63
N GLY A 77 28.27 -25.18 9.00
CA GLY A 77 28.88 -24.18 8.13
C GLY A 77 29.82 -23.20 8.85
N THR A 78 29.61 -22.97 10.14
CA THR A 78 30.39 -22.02 10.95
C THR A 78 31.09 -22.69 12.13
N GLN A 79 30.84 -23.99 12.35
CA GLN A 79 31.32 -24.79 13.48
C GLN A 79 30.92 -24.22 14.85
N HIS A 80 29.74 -23.59 14.94
CA HIS A 80 29.18 -23.11 16.21
C HIS A 80 28.13 -24.08 16.75
N TYR A 81 27.97 -24.06 18.06
CA TYR A 81 26.85 -24.59 18.81
C TYR A 81 26.19 -23.41 19.52
N LEU A 82 24.86 -23.38 19.49
CA LEU A 82 24.03 -22.53 20.33
C LEU A 82 23.08 -23.43 21.09
N GLY A 83 22.95 -23.23 22.39
CA GLY A 83 22.03 -24.02 23.18
C GLY A 83 21.64 -23.35 24.48
N VAL A 84 20.70 -23.96 25.16
CA VAL A 84 20.20 -23.53 26.45
C VAL A 84 20.27 -24.69 27.43
N TYR A 85 20.98 -24.48 28.53
CA TYR A 85 21.06 -25.41 29.65
C TYR A 85 20.42 -24.75 30.87
N GLN A 86 19.38 -25.37 31.42
CA GLN A 86 18.54 -24.76 32.47
C GLN A 86 17.97 -23.42 31.97
N ASP A 87 18.54 -22.30 32.40
CA ASP A 87 18.20 -20.94 31.97
C ASP A 87 19.35 -20.23 31.27
N HIS A 88 20.52 -20.86 31.10
CA HIS A 88 21.70 -20.23 30.54
C HIS A 88 21.82 -20.47 29.04
N VAL A 89 22.00 -19.38 28.30
CA VAL A 89 22.31 -19.41 26.88
C VAL A 89 23.81 -19.64 26.70
N LEU A 90 24.16 -20.71 26.00
CA LEU A 90 25.52 -21.18 25.81
C LEU A 90 25.89 -21.11 24.32
N VAL A 91 27.07 -20.55 24.04
CA VAL A 91 27.68 -20.54 22.71
C VAL A 91 29.02 -21.26 22.79
N LEU A 92 29.29 -22.15 21.83
CA LEU A 92 30.57 -22.82 21.67
C LEU A 92 30.97 -22.79 20.19
N GLY A 93 32.19 -22.40 19.87
CA GLY A 93 32.72 -22.45 18.51
C GLY A 93 33.88 -21.47 18.29
N PRO A 94 34.31 -21.25 17.05
CA PRO A 94 35.42 -20.35 16.74
C PRO A 94 35.28 -18.94 17.34
N ALA A 95 34.07 -18.36 17.32
CA ALA A 95 33.82 -17.02 17.86
C ALA A 95 33.92 -16.95 19.40
N SER A 96 33.75 -18.08 20.09
CA SER A 96 33.94 -18.18 21.54
C SER A 96 35.36 -18.61 21.91
N GLY A 97 36.28 -18.75 20.94
CA GLY A 97 37.63 -19.31 21.17
C GLY A 97 37.61 -20.80 21.45
N ASN A 98 36.61 -21.53 20.91
CA ASN A 98 36.37 -22.96 21.12
C ASN A 98 36.20 -23.38 22.58
N VAL A 99 35.70 -22.45 23.42
CA VAL A 99 35.28 -22.75 24.80
C VAL A 99 33.80 -22.44 24.97
N VAL A 100 33.15 -23.13 25.90
CA VAL A 100 31.74 -22.87 26.23
C VAL A 100 31.63 -21.52 26.93
N VAL A 101 30.87 -20.60 26.34
CA VAL A 101 30.62 -19.27 26.90
C VAL A 101 29.14 -19.12 27.23
N ASN A 102 28.84 -18.79 28.48
CA ASN A 102 27.51 -18.37 28.89
C ASN A 102 27.32 -16.88 28.53
N VAL A 103 26.37 -16.60 27.64
CA VAL A 103 26.10 -15.26 27.12
C VAL A 103 24.92 -14.57 27.83
N GLY A 104 24.33 -15.22 28.83
CA GLY A 104 23.28 -14.66 29.68
C GLY A 104 22.14 -15.65 29.94
N SER A 105 21.20 -15.24 30.78
CA SER A 105 19.98 -16.01 31.04
C SER A 105 18.99 -15.88 29.87
N LEU A 106 18.20 -16.90 29.60
CA LEU A 106 17.14 -16.94 28.58
C LEU A 106 16.16 -15.75 28.72
N ALA A 107 15.81 -15.38 29.96
CA ALA A 107 14.95 -14.22 30.25
C ALA A 107 15.56 -12.87 29.84
N ARG A 108 16.90 -12.75 29.80
CA ARG A 108 17.60 -11.52 29.37
C ARG A 108 17.38 -11.28 27.87
N PHE A 109 17.14 -12.33 27.12
CA PHE A 109 16.85 -12.27 25.69
C PHE A 109 15.36 -12.10 25.41
N ALA A 110 14.48 -12.06 26.43
CA ALA A 110 13.04 -11.93 26.23
C ALA A 110 12.67 -10.71 25.40
N ASP A 111 13.21 -9.53 25.69
CA ASP A 111 12.93 -8.34 24.90
C ASP A 111 13.44 -8.49 23.46
N ALA A 112 14.61 -9.10 23.25
CA ALA A 112 15.17 -9.30 21.92
C ALA A 112 14.39 -10.35 21.10
N VAL A 113 13.99 -11.45 21.74
CA VAL A 113 13.23 -12.56 21.13
C VAL A 113 11.76 -12.21 20.96
N PHE A 114 11.15 -11.42 21.84
CA PHE A 114 9.73 -11.03 21.76
C PHE A 114 9.50 -9.65 21.15
N SER A 115 10.55 -8.86 20.95
CA SER A 115 10.58 -7.85 19.89
C SER A 115 10.54 -8.47 18.49
N ALA A 116 10.49 -9.80 18.34
CA ALA A 116 10.34 -10.51 17.05
C ALA A 116 9.05 -10.17 16.27
N GLY A 117 8.17 -9.32 16.82
CA GLY A 117 7.08 -8.72 16.06
C GLY A 117 7.36 -7.32 15.52
N GLY A 118 8.52 -6.71 15.76
CA GLY A 118 8.88 -5.34 15.34
C GLY A 118 10.22 -5.27 14.59
N PRO A 119 10.59 -4.10 14.04
CA PRO A 119 11.81 -3.98 13.23
C PRO A 119 13.10 -4.07 14.05
N PHE A 120 14.05 -4.85 13.55
CA PHE A 120 15.34 -5.03 14.18
C PHE A 120 16.26 -3.80 14.02
N ASN A 121 16.22 -3.17 12.85
CA ASN A 121 17.04 -2.00 12.50
C ASN A 121 16.17 -0.92 11.83
N ASP A 122 16.79 0.22 11.52
CA ASP A 122 16.08 1.35 10.93
C ASP A 122 15.67 1.07 9.47
N GLU A 123 16.44 0.24 8.77
CA GLU A 123 16.16 -0.23 7.42
C GLU A 123 14.87 -1.07 7.38
N GLU A 124 14.70 -2.02 8.29
CA GLU A 124 13.49 -2.83 8.42
C GLU A 124 12.27 -1.98 8.79
N ALA A 125 12.46 -1.02 9.71
CA ALA A 125 11.41 -0.08 10.07
C ALA A 125 10.99 0.77 8.86
N ALA A 126 11.96 1.34 8.14
CA ALA A 126 11.71 2.11 6.93
C ALA A 126 11.02 1.26 5.85
N ARG A 127 11.47 0.02 5.63
CA ARG A 127 10.86 -0.90 4.65
C ARG A 127 9.39 -1.14 4.95
N PHE A 128 9.07 -1.48 6.20
CA PHE A 128 7.68 -1.67 6.63
C PHE A 128 6.84 -0.40 6.45
N LEU A 129 7.34 0.76 6.88
CA LEU A 129 6.65 2.03 6.72
C LEU A 129 6.38 2.36 5.24
N LEU A 130 7.35 2.14 4.36
CA LEU A 130 7.19 2.41 2.93
C LEU A 130 6.13 1.49 2.27
N GLN A 131 5.93 0.28 2.78
CA GLN A 131 4.88 -0.64 2.30
C GLN A 131 3.51 -0.35 2.92
N ALA A 132 3.47 -0.07 4.23
CA ALA A 132 2.23 0.16 4.99
C ALA A 132 1.62 1.55 4.71
N GLN A 133 2.45 2.57 4.50
CA GLN A 133 2.04 3.93 4.17
C GLN A 133 2.77 4.43 2.92
N PHE A 134 3.09 5.72 2.84
CA PHE A 134 3.72 6.34 1.65
C PHE A 134 5.19 6.69 1.83
N SER A 135 5.63 6.89 3.07
CA SER A 135 6.90 7.54 3.40
C SER A 135 7.45 7.01 4.72
N ALA A 136 8.73 7.26 4.97
CA ALA A 136 9.35 7.06 6.26
C ALA A 136 10.05 8.37 6.68
N SER A 137 9.93 8.72 7.95
CA SER A 137 10.71 9.79 8.59
C SER A 137 11.54 9.22 9.73
N THR A 138 12.53 9.96 10.21
CA THR A 138 13.29 9.56 11.41
C THR A 138 12.39 9.40 12.63
N THR A 139 11.31 10.18 12.73
CA THR A 139 10.33 10.08 13.82
C THR A 139 9.47 8.84 13.69
N ASP A 140 9.01 8.51 12.48
CA ASP A 140 8.22 7.29 12.24
C ASP A 140 9.06 6.04 12.51
N ILE A 141 10.31 6.03 12.04
CA ILE A 141 11.26 4.94 12.29
C ILE A 141 11.47 4.79 13.80
N ALA A 142 11.82 5.86 14.53
CA ALA A 142 12.04 5.78 15.96
C ALA A 142 10.79 5.31 16.73
N THR A 143 9.60 5.77 16.31
CA THR A 143 8.32 5.34 16.88
C THR A 143 8.11 3.85 16.67
N LEU A 144 8.28 3.35 15.45
CA LEU A 144 8.11 1.94 15.13
C LEU A 144 9.17 1.06 15.81
N ARG A 145 10.43 1.52 15.90
CA ARG A 145 11.52 0.85 16.64
C ARG A 145 11.23 0.68 18.14
N SER A 146 10.31 1.49 18.69
CA SER A 146 9.91 1.42 20.10
C SER A 146 8.73 0.48 20.38
N THR A 147 8.21 -0.20 19.36
CA THR A 147 7.03 -1.07 19.45
C THR A 147 7.13 -2.26 18.49
N THR A 148 6.05 -3.04 18.34
CA THR A 148 5.93 -4.09 17.33
C THR A 148 5.21 -3.58 16.07
N TYR A 149 5.43 -4.22 14.92
CA TYR A 149 4.69 -3.95 13.68
C TYR A 149 3.18 -4.05 13.90
N GLU A 150 2.73 -5.08 14.62
CA GLU A 150 1.33 -5.27 14.96
C GLU A 150 0.78 -4.12 15.81
N ALA A 151 1.42 -3.79 16.94
CA ALA A 151 0.94 -2.73 17.82
C ALA A 151 0.96 -1.36 17.14
N TRP A 152 1.99 -1.08 16.32
CA TRP A 152 2.01 0.13 15.49
C TRP A 152 0.85 0.14 14.50
N LEU A 153 0.61 -0.96 13.78
CA LEU A 153 -0.45 -1.03 12.78
C LEU A 153 -1.85 -0.90 13.41
N GLU A 154 -2.07 -1.51 14.57
CA GLU A 154 -3.31 -1.33 15.34
C GLU A 154 -3.51 0.13 15.75
N SER A 155 -2.43 0.84 16.13
CA SER A 155 -2.51 2.29 16.39
C SER A 155 -2.94 3.07 15.14
N GLN A 156 -2.40 2.71 13.97
CA GLN A 156 -2.73 3.37 12.69
C GLN A 156 -4.16 3.10 12.25
N PHE A 157 -4.69 1.90 12.50
CA PHE A 157 -6.09 1.59 12.24
C PHE A 157 -7.06 2.44 13.05
N ASN A 158 -6.64 2.86 14.24
CA ASN A 158 -7.41 3.68 15.17
C ASN A 158 -7.12 5.19 15.03
N THR A 159 -6.15 5.60 14.22
CA THR A 159 -5.90 7.02 13.92
C THR A 159 -7.14 7.65 13.31
N ALA A 160 -7.57 8.77 13.92
CA ALA A 160 -8.70 9.55 13.43
C ALA A 160 -8.41 10.06 12.00
N PRO A 161 -9.37 9.96 11.07
CA PRO A 161 -9.17 10.48 9.72
C PRO A 161 -9.00 12.01 9.75
N GLY A 162 -8.16 12.52 8.85
CA GLY A 162 -8.07 13.96 8.60
C GLY A 162 -9.34 14.53 7.97
N ILE A 163 -9.29 15.81 7.56
CA ILE A 163 -10.38 16.45 6.81
C ILE A 163 -10.76 15.61 5.58
N THR A 164 -12.06 15.44 5.34
CA THR A 164 -12.54 14.71 4.17
C THR A 164 -12.23 15.47 2.88
N GLY A 165 -12.17 14.77 1.74
CA GLY A 165 -12.03 15.39 0.44
C GLY A 165 -13.17 16.37 0.16
N TRP A 166 -14.40 15.98 0.52
CA TRP A 166 -15.59 16.82 0.37
C TRP A 166 -15.48 18.13 1.17
N ASP A 167 -15.15 18.02 2.45
CA ASP A 167 -15.09 19.17 3.35
C ASP A 167 -13.92 20.08 2.97
N TRP A 168 -12.80 19.51 2.52
CA TRP A 168 -11.67 20.29 2.00
C TRP A 168 -12.06 21.09 0.77
N LEU A 169 -12.75 20.49 -0.21
CA LEU A 169 -13.24 21.22 -1.39
C LEU A 169 -14.19 22.36 -0.99
N THR A 170 -15.10 22.08 -0.07
CA THR A 170 -16.08 23.05 0.42
C THR A 170 -15.38 24.21 1.13
N LEU A 171 -14.44 23.92 2.03
CA LEU A 171 -13.64 24.91 2.76
C LEU A 171 -12.82 25.80 1.82
N ARG A 172 -12.33 25.25 0.71
CA ARG A 172 -11.60 26.00 -0.33
C ARG A 172 -12.51 26.85 -1.23
N GLY A 173 -13.83 26.82 -1.02
CA GLY A 173 -14.80 27.58 -1.79
C GLY A 173 -15.19 26.96 -3.13
N TYR A 174 -14.81 25.71 -3.39
CA TYR A 174 -15.13 25.02 -4.64
C TYR A 174 -16.61 24.63 -4.78
N ALA A 175 -17.39 24.80 -3.72
CA ALA A 175 -18.85 24.67 -3.73
C ALA A 175 -19.58 25.93 -4.21
N THR A 176 -18.86 27.01 -4.54
CA THR A 176 -19.47 28.29 -4.94
C THR A 176 -20.14 28.18 -6.31
N ILE A 177 -21.41 28.62 -6.40
CA ILE A 177 -22.12 28.78 -7.67
C ILE A 177 -21.78 30.15 -8.27
N SER A 178 -21.02 30.14 -9.35
CA SER A 178 -20.63 31.35 -10.10
C SER A 178 -20.48 31.04 -11.59
N SER A 179 -20.89 31.98 -12.45
CA SER A 179 -20.66 31.91 -13.90
C SER A 179 -19.18 32.07 -14.26
N ASP A 180 -18.40 32.75 -13.43
CA ASP A 180 -17.00 33.05 -13.72
C ASP A 180 -16.11 31.82 -13.54
N THR A 181 -16.46 30.97 -12.57
CA THR A 181 -15.65 29.81 -12.19
C THR A 181 -16.26 28.48 -12.62
N ALA A 182 -17.59 28.41 -12.69
CA ALA A 182 -18.36 27.23 -13.07
C ALA A 182 -17.84 25.92 -12.43
N TYR A 183 -17.52 25.93 -11.13
CA TYR A 183 -16.92 24.77 -10.45
C TYR A 183 -17.78 23.51 -10.54
N TYR A 184 -19.09 23.66 -10.65
CA TYR A 184 -20.04 22.57 -10.87
C TYR A 184 -19.77 21.80 -12.19
N ASP A 185 -19.05 22.35 -13.16
CA ASP A 185 -18.72 21.67 -14.43
C ASP A 185 -17.23 21.34 -14.57
N ASN A 186 -16.41 21.59 -13.56
CA ASN A 186 -14.96 21.42 -13.65
C ASN A 186 -14.45 20.27 -12.78
N ASN A 187 -13.35 19.63 -13.21
CA ASN A 187 -12.74 18.48 -12.52
C ASN A 187 -11.37 18.76 -11.88
N TYR A 188 -10.73 19.90 -12.17
CA TYR A 188 -9.37 20.18 -11.68
C TYR A 188 -9.30 20.33 -10.15
N GLN A 189 -10.42 20.69 -9.50
CA GLN A 189 -10.53 20.77 -8.05
C GLN A 189 -10.40 19.39 -7.43
N GLY A 190 -10.93 18.36 -8.11
CA GLY A 190 -10.75 16.96 -7.73
C GLY A 190 -9.27 16.56 -7.69
N ASP A 191 -8.45 17.05 -8.64
CA ASP A 191 -7.00 16.81 -8.61
C ASP A 191 -6.37 17.48 -7.37
N TYR A 192 -6.68 18.74 -7.11
CA TYR A 192 -6.14 19.47 -5.95
C TYR A 192 -6.48 18.78 -4.63
N MET A 193 -7.74 18.32 -4.53
CA MET A 193 -8.24 17.58 -3.37
C MET A 193 -7.45 16.29 -3.16
N ILE A 194 -7.32 15.45 -4.18
CA ILE A 194 -6.69 14.14 -3.98
C ILE A 194 -5.20 14.27 -3.67
N TRP A 195 -4.49 15.22 -4.29
CA TRP A 195 -3.10 15.49 -3.93
C TRP A 195 -2.96 16.01 -2.51
N HIS A 196 -3.83 16.93 -2.06
CA HIS A 196 -3.88 17.35 -0.66
C HIS A 196 -4.08 16.16 0.29
N GLN A 197 -5.07 15.31 -0.01
CA GLN A 197 -5.41 14.14 0.81
C GLN A 197 -4.22 13.18 0.94
N LEU A 198 -3.50 12.89 -0.14
CA LEU A 198 -2.34 11.99 -0.10
C LEU A 198 -1.12 12.63 0.59
N MET A 199 -0.91 13.95 0.42
CA MET A 199 0.26 14.64 0.96
C MET A 199 0.17 14.94 2.46
N THR A 200 -1.01 15.29 2.96
CA THR A 200 -1.14 15.95 4.28
C THR A 200 -1.85 15.12 5.35
N SER A 201 -2.59 14.08 4.95
CA SER A 201 -3.43 13.36 5.91
C SER A 201 -2.61 12.68 7.01
N PRO A 202 -3.06 12.74 8.28
CA PRO A 202 -2.40 12.09 9.41
C PRO A 202 -2.58 10.57 9.42
N ASP A 203 -3.66 10.07 8.80
CA ASP A 203 -4.03 8.66 8.69
C ASP A 203 -3.43 8.01 7.43
N ALA A 204 -2.11 8.05 7.27
CA ALA A 204 -1.43 7.67 6.03
C ALA A 204 -1.70 6.22 5.58
N VAL A 205 -1.71 5.25 6.51
CA VAL A 205 -2.06 3.85 6.19
C VAL A 205 -3.47 3.76 5.60
N ARG A 206 -4.44 4.51 6.15
CA ARG A 206 -5.83 4.53 5.67
C ARG A 206 -5.91 5.06 4.25
N LYS A 207 -5.21 6.16 3.96
CA LYS A 207 -5.15 6.75 2.61
C LYS A 207 -4.41 5.83 1.63
N ARG A 208 -3.39 5.10 2.08
CA ARG A 208 -2.65 4.13 1.27
C ARG A 208 -3.54 2.96 0.84
N VAL A 209 -4.35 2.44 1.76
CA VAL A 209 -5.35 1.40 1.48
C VAL A 209 -6.47 1.95 0.61
N ALA A 210 -7.00 3.15 0.89
CA ALA A 210 -8.03 3.78 0.05
C ALA A 210 -7.56 3.98 -1.40
N LEU A 211 -6.29 4.35 -1.61
CA LEU A 211 -5.71 4.44 -2.94
C LEU A 211 -5.66 3.06 -3.63
N ALA A 212 -5.21 2.01 -2.94
CA ALA A 212 -5.24 0.64 -3.46
C ALA A 212 -6.67 0.18 -3.81
N LEU A 213 -7.67 0.53 -2.98
CA LEU A 213 -9.08 0.27 -3.27
C LEU A 213 -9.58 1.07 -4.46
N SER A 214 -9.13 2.31 -4.66
CA SER A 214 -9.53 3.14 -5.80
C SER A 214 -9.06 2.60 -7.15
N GLU A 215 -8.03 1.75 -7.10
CA GLU A 215 -7.45 1.04 -8.23
C GLU A 215 -8.13 -0.30 -8.53
N ILE A 216 -9.02 -0.74 -7.64
CA ILE A 216 -9.91 -1.90 -7.80
C ILE A 216 -11.32 -1.42 -8.16
N PHE A 217 -11.90 -0.53 -7.35
CA PHE A 217 -13.23 0.05 -7.51
C PHE A 217 -13.24 1.27 -8.43
N VAL A 218 -12.70 1.13 -9.65
CA VAL A 218 -12.27 2.27 -10.46
C VAL A 218 -13.39 3.26 -10.81
N VAL A 219 -13.18 4.52 -10.45
CA VAL A 219 -13.90 5.70 -10.94
C VAL A 219 -12.88 6.77 -11.34
N SER A 220 -13.11 7.48 -12.45
CA SER A 220 -12.12 8.42 -13.01
C SER A 220 -12.66 9.83 -13.24
N LEU A 221 -11.88 10.84 -12.80
CA LEU A 221 -12.10 12.25 -13.11
C LEU A 221 -12.07 12.57 -14.63
N ASN A 222 -11.56 11.65 -15.46
CA ASN A 222 -11.57 11.81 -16.92
C ASN A 222 -12.96 11.55 -17.54
N GLY A 223 -13.75 10.67 -16.92
CA GLY A 223 -15.02 10.21 -17.50
C GLY A 223 -16.27 10.70 -16.79
N VAL A 224 -16.16 11.17 -15.54
CA VAL A 224 -17.31 11.66 -14.78
C VAL A 224 -17.71 13.07 -15.23
N ASP A 225 -18.78 13.16 -16.01
CA ASP A 225 -19.36 14.40 -16.53
C ASP A 225 -20.71 14.68 -15.87
N ILE A 226 -20.66 14.92 -14.55
CA ILE A 226 -21.83 15.21 -13.72
C ILE A 226 -21.70 16.61 -13.13
N SER A 227 -22.82 17.29 -12.89
CA SER A 227 -22.77 18.53 -12.10
C SER A 227 -22.17 18.22 -10.73
N TRP A 228 -21.24 19.06 -10.28
CA TRP A 228 -20.41 18.85 -9.10
C TRP A 228 -19.47 17.63 -9.15
N ARG A 229 -18.99 17.26 -10.34
CA ARG A 229 -18.06 16.12 -10.54
C ARG A 229 -16.89 16.03 -9.56
N SER A 230 -16.27 17.15 -9.20
CA SER A 230 -15.17 17.16 -8.22
C SER A 230 -15.63 16.72 -6.82
N HIS A 231 -16.82 17.14 -6.39
CA HIS A 231 -17.39 16.73 -5.09
C HIS A 231 -17.96 15.32 -5.11
N ALA A 232 -18.50 14.88 -6.25
CA ALA A 232 -18.91 13.49 -6.43
C ALA A 232 -17.71 12.53 -6.30
N MET A 233 -16.59 12.89 -6.93
CA MET A 233 -15.33 12.15 -6.79
C MET A 233 -14.74 12.24 -5.38
N ALA A 234 -14.91 13.38 -4.70
CA ALA A 234 -14.52 13.51 -3.30
C ALA A 234 -15.34 12.61 -2.38
N HIS A 235 -16.66 12.51 -2.60
CA HIS A 235 -17.50 11.59 -1.84
C HIS A 235 -17.13 10.13 -2.08
N TYR A 236 -16.87 9.75 -3.34
CA TYR A 236 -16.35 8.43 -3.68
C TYR A 236 -15.04 8.14 -2.94
N TRP A 237 -14.07 9.05 -2.98
CA TRP A 237 -12.82 8.93 -2.23
C TRP A 237 -13.06 8.79 -0.72
N ASP A 238 -13.93 9.63 -0.15
CA ASP A 238 -14.26 9.62 1.28
C ASP A 238 -14.91 8.29 1.71
N GLN A 239 -15.74 7.67 0.86
CA GLN A 239 -16.28 6.33 1.12
C GLN A 239 -15.20 5.24 1.11
N LEU A 240 -14.22 5.31 0.19
CA LEU A 240 -13.09 4.38 0.22
C LEU A 240 -12.25 4.54 1.49
N VAL A 241 -12.02 5.78 1.92
CA VAL A 241 -11.30 6.09 3.17
C VAL A 241 -12.06 5.56 4.39
N ALA A 242 -13.37 5.80 4.46
CA ALA A 242 -14.21 5.33 5.56
C ALA A 242 -14.25 3.80 5.65
N ASN A 243 -14.26 3.11 4.51
CA ASN A 243 -14.32 1.66 4.43
C ASN A 243 -12.95 0.96 4.40
N ALA A 244 -11.83 1.69 4.38
CA ALA A 244 -10.48 1.12 4.22
C ALA A 244 -10.14 0.01 5.23
N PHE A 245 -10.69 0.09 6.46
CA PHE A 245 -10.55 -0.94 7.51
C PHE A 245 -11.90 -1.53 7.94
N GLY A 246 -12.94 -1.35 7.11
CA GLY A 246 -14.30 -1.81 7.36
C GLY A 246 -14.55 -3.22 6.84
N ASN A 247 -15.81 -3.52 6.53
CA ASN A 247 -16.19 -4.80 5.94
C ASN A 247 -16.34 -4.69 4.41
N TYR A 248 -15.76 -5.65 3.68
CA TYR A 248 -15.79 -5.67 2.23
C TYR A 248 -17.21 -5.68 1.64
N ARG A 249 -18.16 -6.36 2.29
CA ARG A 249 -19.56 -6.38 1.85
C ARG A 249 -20.20 -4.98 1.91
N LYS A 250 -19.89 -4.21 2.96
CA LYS A 250 -20.37 -2.84 3.12
C LYS A 250 -19.72 -1.91 2.09
N LEU A 251 -18.40 -2.06 1.88
CA LEU A 251 -17.68 -1.33 0.83
C LEU A 251 -18.29 -1.58 -0.54
N LEU A 252 -18.60 -2.84 -0.88
CA LEU A 252 -19.19 -3.20 -2.16
C LEU A 252 -20.51 -2.46 -2.41
N GLU A 253 -21.42 -2.45 -1.43
CA GLU A 253 -22.70 -1.74 -1.52
C GLU A 253 -22.56 -0.22 -1.55
N ASP A 254 -21.66 0.33 -0.73
CA ASP A 254 -21.38 1.78 -0.73
C ASP A 254 -20.91 2.25 -2.10
N VAL A 255 -20.08 1.46 -2.76
CA VAL A 255 -19.61 1.73 -4.12
C VAL A 255 -20.74 1.49 -5.14
N THR A 256 -21.53 0.42 -5.02
CA THR A 256 -22.69 0.16 -5.90
C THR A 256 -23.65 1.33 -5.96
N LEU A 257 -23.91 1.98 -4.82
CA LEU A 257 -24.85 3.09 -4.71
C LEU A 257 -24.19 4.47 -4.84
N ASN A 258 -22.87 4.56 -4.99
CA ASN A 258 -22.19 5.85 -5.11
C ASN A 258 -22.57 6.56 -6.42
N ALA A 259 -22.88 7.87 -6.36
CA ALA A 259 -23.31 8.64 -7.52
C ALA A 259 -22.25 8.72 -8.65
N ALA A 260 -20.97 8.87 -8.32
CA ALA A 260 -19.90 8.91 -9.31
C ALA A 260 -19.68 7.54 -9.96
N MET A 261 -19.71 6.46 -9.18
CA MET A 261 -19.66 5.08 -9.69
C MET A 261 -20.85 4.76 -10.58
N GLY A 262 -22.06 5.09 -10.13
CA GLY A 262 -23.28 4.86 -10.89
C GLY A 262 -23.28 5.58 -12.23
N TYR A 263 -22.72 6.79 -12.30
CA TYR A 263 -22.47 7.46 -13.58
C TYR A 263 -21.42 6.73 -14.42
N TYR A 264 -20.27 6.42 -13.83
CA TYR A 264 -19.11 5.87 -14.54
C TYR A 264 -19.36 4.50 -15.16
N LEU A 265 -20.19 3.67 -14.51
CA LEU A 265 -20.53 2.32 -14.98
C LEU A 265 -21.98 2.17 -15.44
N ASN A 266 -22.68 3.27 -15.71
CA ASN A 266 -24.06 3.28 -16.23
C ASN A 266 -25.09 2.55 -15.36
N THR A 267 -24.82 2.28 -14.09
CA THR A 267 -25.84 1.82 -13.13
C THR A 267 -26.92 2.88 -12.96
N ARG A 268 -26.49 4.15 -12.95
CA ARG A 268 -27.37 5.32 -12.89
C ARG A 268 -28.20 5.40 -14.16
N GLY A 269 -29.52 5.35 -14.00
CA GLY A 269 -30.47 5.42 -15.09
C GLY A 269 -30.65 4.11 -15.86
N ASN A 270 -30.06 2.99 -15.40
CA ASN A 270 -30.29 1.67 -15.97
C ASN A 270 -31.78 1.32 -15.84
N GLN A 271 -32.40 0.79 -16.90
CA GLN A 271 -33.83 0.51 -16.93
C GLN A 271 -34.08 -0.94 -17.29
N LYS A 272 -35.17 -1.48 -16.73
CA LYS A 272 -35.72 -2.77 -17.13
C LYS A 272 -35.94 -2.86 -18.63
N GLU A 273 -35.93 -4.11 -19.07
CA GLU A 273 -36.27 -4.53 -20.41
C GLU A 273 -37.59 -3.90 -20.91
N ASN A 274 -37.64 -3.62 -22.21
CA ASN A 274 -38.86 -3.17 -22.88
C ASN A 274 -38.99 -3.89 -24.22
N PRO A 275 -39.84 -4.94 -24.33
CA PRO A 275 -40.02 -5.70 -25.56
C PRO A 275 -40.49 -4.85 -26.75
N ALA A 276 -41.25 -3.77 -26.50
CA ALA A 276 -41.76 -2.92 -27.57
C ALA A 276 -40.65 -2.10 -28.27
N THR A 277 -39.59 -1.75 -27.54
CA THR A 277 -38.44 -0.99 -28.08
C THR A 277 -37.19 -1.84 -28.23
N GLY A 278 -37.22 -3.11 -27.83
CA GLY A 278 -36.04 -3.99 -27.76
C GLY A 278 -35.01 -3.59 -26.70
N ARG A 279 -35.34 -2.69 -25.76
CA ARG A 279 -34.40 -2.25 -24.71
C ARG A 279 -34.09 -3.42 -23.78
N GLN A 280 -32.81 -3.60 -23.45
CA GLN A 280 -32.33 -4.51 -22.42
C GLN A 280 -31.67 -3.72 -21.28
N PRO A 281 -31.61 -4.27 -20.06
CA PRO A 281 -30.78 -3.73 -18.98
C PRO A 281 -29.33 -3.52 -19.42
N ASP A 282 -28.72 -2.42 -18.99
CA ASP A 282 -27.28 -2.17 -19.18
C ASP A 282 -26.48 -3.18 -18.33
N GLU A 283 -25.55 -3.87 -18.97
CA GLU A 283 -24.75 -4.94 -18.39
C GLU A 283 -23.41 -4.48 -17.78
N ASN A 284 -23.02 -3.22 -17.97
CA ASN A 284 -21.68 -2.73 -17.66
C ASN A 284 -21.35 -2.93 -16.17
N TYR A 285 -22.17 -2.39 -15.25
CA TYR A 285 -21.95 -2.60 -13.82
C TYR A 285 -22.01 -4.07 -13.41
N ALA A 286 -22.92 -4.87 -13.98
CA ALA A 286 -23.02 -6.30 -13.68
C ALA A 286 -21.76 -7.07 -14.08
N ARG A 287 -21.14 -6.70 -15.21
CA ARG A 287 -19.86 -7.23 -15.67
C ARG A 287 -18.74 -6.82 -14.73
N GLU A 288 -18.62 -5.53 -14.43
CA GLU A 288 -17.50 -5.03 -13.62
C GLU A 288 -17.58 -5.48 -12.16
N VAL A 289 -18.79 -5.59 -11.58
CA VAL A 289 -18.94 -6.09 -10.20
C VAL A 289 -18.49 -7.54 -10.09
N LEU A 290 -18.81 -8.39 -11.08
CA LEU A 290 -18.31 -9.77 -11.16
C LEU A 290 -16.79 -9.79 -11.41
N GLN A 291 -16.36 -9.11 -12.46
CA GLN A 291 -15.02 -9.27 -13.03
C GLN A 291 -13.93 -8.52 -12.28
N LEU A 292 -14.19 -7.29 -11.82
CA LEU A 292 -13.17 -6.41 -11.24
C LEU A 292 -13.34 -6.28 -9.73
N PHE A 293 -14.57 -6.28 -9.23
CA PHE A 293 -14.84 -5.99 -7.83
C PHE A 293 -15.03 -7.24 -6.98
N THR A 294 -15.21 -8.43 -7.55
CA THR A 294 -15.45 -9.62 -6.70
C THR A 294 -14.70 -10.87 -7.12
N ILE A 295 -14.99 -11.48 -8.28
CA ILE A 295 -14.62 -12.87 -8.53
C ILE A 295 -13.61 -13.08 -9.66
N GLY A 296 -13.30 -12.04 -10.44
CA GLY A 296 -12.35 -12.17 -11.55
C GLY A 296 -12.93 -12.89 -12.74
N LEU A 297 -12.09 -13.21 -13.73
CA LEU A 297 -12.50 -14.00 -14.90
C LEU A 297 -12.42 -15.51 -14.65
N VAL A 298 -11.51 -15.94 -13.79
CA VAL A 298 -11.09 -17.34 -13.65
C VAL A 298 -11.44 -17.87 -12.27
N ASP A 299 -11.99 -19.07 -12.19
CA ASP A 299 -12.25 -19.78 -10.93
C ASP A 299 -10.92 -20.13 -10.23
N LEU A 300 -10.80 -19.85 -8.92
CA LEU A 300 -9.56 -19.90 -8.17
C LEU A 300 -9.61 -20.90 -7.02
N ASN A 301 -8.48 -21.55 -6.76
CA ASN A 301 -8.22 -22.18 -5.48
C ASN A 301 -7.99 -21.10 -4.40
N PRO A 302 -8.11 -21.45 -3.10
CA PRO A 302 -7.86 -20.50 -2.01
C PRO A 302 -6.47 -19.85 -2.03
N ASP A 303 -5.49 -20.51 -2.65
CA ASP A 303 -4.10 -20.02 -2.83
C ASP A 303 -3.93 -19.10 -4.06
N GLY A 304 -5.03 -18.76 -4.75
CA GLY A 304 -5.04 -17.89 -5.92
C GLY A 304 -4.58 -18.54 -7.22
N THR A 305 -4.31 -19.85 -7.23
CA THR A 305 -4.01 -20.59 -8.46
C THR A 305 -5.30 -20.87 -9.25
N PRO A 306 -5.27 -20.84 -10.60
CA PRO A 306 -6.43 -21.18 -11.43
C PRO A 306 -6.90 -22.61 -11.21
N ARG A 307 -8.21 -22.79 -11.02
CA ARG A 307 -8.84 -24.10 -11.13
C ARG A 307 -8.89 -24.52 -12.58
N ARG A 308 -8.63 -25.82 -12.81
CA ARG A 308 -8.55 -26.40 -14.15
C ARG A 308 -9.51 -27.57 -14.28
N ASP A 309 -10.06 -27.74 -15.47
CA ASP A 309 -10.89 -28.88 -15.82
C ASP A 309 -10.05 -30.15 -16.08
N SER A 310 -10.71 -31.25 -16.44
CA SER A 310 -10.02 -32.52 -16.75
C SER A 310 -9.09 -32.46 -17.96
N SER A 311 -9.20 -31.44 -18.81
CA SER A 311 -8.31 -31.20 -19.95
C SER A 311 -7.13 -30.30 -19.61
N GLY A 312 -7.10 -29.74 -18.39
CA GLY A 312 -6.10 -28.79 -17.94
C GLY A 312 -6.39 -27.34 -18.34
N ALA A 313 -7.55 -27.04 -18.95
CA ALA A 313 -7.96 -25.67 -19.27
C ALA A 313 -8.45 -24.93 -18.01
N THR A 314 -8.24 -23.62 -17.93
CA THR A 314 -8.77 -22.81 -16.83
C THR A 314 -10.29 -22.74 -16.87
N ILE A 315 -10.92 -22.77 -15.71
CA ILE A 315 -12.38 -22.66 -15.60
C ILE A 315 -12.76 -21.19 -15.45
N ASP A 316 -13.72 -20.72 -16.25
CA ASP A 316 -14.28 -19.37 -16.10
C ASP A 316 -15.15 -19.28 -14.83
N SER A 317 -15.04 -18.18 -14.08
CA SER A 317 -15.77 -18.00 -12.82
C SER A 317 -17.25 -17.62 -13.01
N TYR A 318 -17.62 -17.14 -14.20
CA TYR A 318 -18.98 -16.79 -14.59
C TYR A 318 -19.15 -16.87 -16.12
N SER A 319 -20.39 -16.86 -16.58
CA SER A 319 -20.78 -16.85 -17.99
C SER A 319 -21.44 -15.52 -18.39
N GLN A 320 -21.58 -15.28 -19.70
CA GLN A 320 -22.35 -14.13 -20.20
C GLN A 320 -23.81 -14.16 -19.70
N ASN A 321 -24.40 -15.34 -19.46
CA ASN A 321 -25.75 -15.43 -18.93
C ASN A 321 -25.85 -14.89 -17.49
N ASP A 322 -24.82 -15.10 -16.66
CA ASP A 322 -24.75 -14.53 -15.31
C ASP A 322 -24.76 -13.00 -15.37
N ILE A 323 -24.01 -12.40 -16.30
CA ILE A 323 -24.01 -10.94 -16.52
C ILE A 323 -25.41 -10.45 -16.89
N THR A 324 -26.00 -11.02 -17.94
CA THR A 324 -27.31 -10.58 -18.47
C THR A 324 -28.41 -10.67 -17.40
N HIS A 325 -28.38 -11.71 -16.57
CA HIS A 325 -29.36 -11.88 -15.51
C HIS A 325 -29.07 -10.97 -14.32
N LEU A 326 -27.82 -10.81 -13.91
CA LEU A 326 -27.44 -9.91 -12.83
C LEU A 326 -27.73 -8.44 -13.17
N ALA A 327 -27.62 -8.05 -14.44
CA ALA A 327 -27.95 -6.70 -14.92
C ALA A 327 -29.38 -6.27 -14.57
N ARG A 328 -30.35 -7.21 -14.55
CA ARG A 328 -31.73 -6.94 -14.11
C ARG A 328 -31.80 -6.38 -12.70
N VAL A 329 -30.95 -6.88 -11.80
CA VAL A 329 -30.92 -6.49 -10.38
C VAL A 329 -30.56 -5.01 -10.21
N PHE A 330 -29.71 -4.48 -11.08
CA PHE A 330 -29.23 -3.11 -11.01
C PHE A 330 -30.07 -2.11 -11.81
N THR A 331 -31.22 -2.53 -12.35
CA THR A 331 -32.16 -1.62 -13.00
C THR A 331 -32.95 -0.79 -11.99
N GLY A 332 -33.32 0.44 -12.38
CA GLY A 332 -34.16 1.35 -11.62
C GLY A 332 -33.39 2.28 -10.69
N TYR A 333 -32.09 2.12 -10.49
CA TYR A 333 -31.27 3.04 -9.69
C TYR A 333 -30.94 4.31 -10.48
N ASP A 334 -31.12 5.47 -9.86
CA ASP A 334 -30.73 6.78 -10.40
C ASP A 334 -30.27 7.68 -9.25
N TYR A 335 -29.83 8.91 -9.53
CA TYR A 335 -29.52 9.88 -8.49
C TYR A 335 -30.70 10.09 -7.55
N ASP A 336 -30.43 10.11 -6.25
CA ASP A 336 -31.41 10.55 -5.28
C ASP A 336 -31.59 12.08 -5.37
N GLN A 337 -32.71 12.50 -5.94
CA GLN A 337 -33.09 13.90 -6.10
C GLN A 337 -33.95 14.42 -4.95
N SER A 338 -34.25 13.61 -3.93
CA SER A 338 -35.18 13.95 -2.84
C SER A 338 -34.77 15.19 -2.04
N GLN A 339 -33.46 15.43 -1.93
CA GLN A 339 -32.88 16.59 -1.24
C GLN A 339 -32.27 17.60 -2.22
N ASN A 340 -32.49 17.45 -3.52
CA ASN A 340 -31.95 18.39 -4.48
C ASN A 340 -32.71 19.72 -4.40
N GLN A 341 -31.98 20.80 -4.16
CA GLN A 341 -32.49 22.18 -4.16
C GLN A 341 -31.80 23.00 -5.26
N PRO A 342 -32.28 22.94 -6.51
CA PRO A 342 -31.66 23.64 -7.62
C PRO A 342 -31.60 25.16 -7.39
N SER A 343 -30.52 25.79 -7.84
CA SER A 343 -30.28 27.23 -7.68
C SER A 343 -29.91 27.85 -9.01
N ASN A 344 -30.34 29.10 -9.24
CA ASN A 344 -29.95 29.85 -10.42
C ASN A 344 -28.50 30.33 -10.29
N VAL A 345 -27.72 30.21 -11.37
CA VAL A 345 -26.37 30.75 -11.43
C VAL A 345 -26.49 32.27 -11.58
N PRO A 346 -25.96 33.07 -10.62
CA PRO A 346 -26.07 34.53 -10.66
C PRO A 346 -25.63 35.11 -12.01
N GLY A 347 -26.41 36.05 -12.54
CA GLY A 347 -26.12 36.71 -13.82
C GLY A 347 -26.44 35.88 -15.08
N THR A 348 -27.06 34.71 -14.96
CA THR A 348 -27.42 33.84 -16.11
C THR A 348 -28.83 33.27 -16.00
N THR A 349 -29.31 32.62 -17.05
CA THR A 349 -30.57 31.83 -17.05
C THR A 349 -30.37 30.36 -16.64
N ARG A 350 -29.13 29.95 -16.33
CA ARG A 350 -28.80 28.57 -16.01
C ARG A 350 -29.20 28.23 -14.58
N THR A 351 -29.88 27.10 -14.41
CA THR A 351 -30.10 26.49 -13.10
C THR A 351 -29.16 25.30 -12.92
N VAL A 352 -28.55 25.16 -11.75
CA VAL A 352 -27.71 24.01 -11.39
C VAL A 352 -28.32 23.28 -10.20
N PRO A 353 -28.20 21.94 -10.11
CA PRO A 353 -28.62 21.22 -8.93
C PRO A 353 -27.82 21.66 -7.70
N SER A 354 -28.39 21.48 -6.50
CA SER A 354 -27.65 21.66 -5.24
C SER A 354 -26.43 20.75 -5.18
N LEU A 355 -25.48 21.05 -4.31
CA LEU A 355 -24.31 20.19 -4.12
C LEU A 355 -24.68 18.81 -3.52
N HIS A 356 -25.68 18.77 -2.64
CA HIS A 356 -25.90 17.63 -1.75
C HIS A 356 -26.26 16.32 -2.47
N TYR A 357 -26.95 16.37 -3.61
CA TYR A 357 -27.43 15.15 -4.28
C TYR A 357 -26.29 14.21 -4.74
N VAL A 358 -25.09 14.72 -5.03
CA VAL A 358 -23.95 13.87 -5.41
C VAL A 358 -23.28 13.16 -4.24
N ARG A 359 -23.74 13.40 -3.00
CA ARG A 359 -23.30 12.72 -1.78
C ARG A 359 -24.33 11.71 -1.25
N LEU A 360 -25.50 11.63 -1.88
CA LEU A 360 -26.53 10.68 -1.49
C LEU A 360 -26.29 9.35 -2.21
N PRO A 361 -26.56 8.21 -1.56
CA PRO A 361 -26.71 6.94 -2.25
C PRO A 361 -27.76 7.06 -3.35
N MET A 362 -27.53 6.40 -4.50
CA MET A 362 -28.53 6.33 -5.56
C MET A 362 -29.85 5.73 -5.03
N ALA A 363 -30.96 6.29 -5.50
CA ALA A 363 -32.29 5.86 -5.12
C ALA A 363 -32.90 4.90 -6.14
N LEU A 364 -33.65 3.92 -5.66
CA LEU A 364 -34.38 2.97 -6.50
C LEU A 364 -35.73 3.53 -6.95
N ASN A 365 -35.97 3.56 -8.25
CA ASN A 365 -37.29 3.71 -8.83
C ASN A 365 -37.86 2.33 -9.21
N ALA A 366 -38.76 1.82 -8.37
CA ALA A 366 -39.38 0.50 -8.55
C ALA A 366 -40.12 0.34 -9.90
N SER A 367 -40.66 1.41 -10.47
CA SER A 367 -41.36 1.34 -11.77
C SER A 367 -40.41 1.01 -12.93
N ARG A 368 -39.11 1.31 -12.77
CA ARG A 368 -38.04 1.08 -13.75
C ARG A 368 -37.21 -0.16 -13.43
N HIS A 369 -37.44 -0.81 -12.30
CA HIS A 369 -36.79 -2.06 -11.93
C HIS A 369 -37.41 -3.26 -12.65
N SER A 370 -36.59 -4.21 -13.06
CA SER A 370 -37.02 -5.44 -13.73
C SER A 370 -37.83 -6.30 -12.76
N THR A 371 -38.96 -6.83 -13.22
CA THR A 371 -39.80 -7.75 -12.44
C THR A 371 -39.57 -9.20 -12.82
N LEU A 372 -38.65 -9.47 -13.75
CA LEU A 372 -38.31 -10.81 -14.18
C LEU A 372 -37.42 -11.52 -13.15
N GLU A 373 -37.41 -12.83 -13.21
CA GLU A 373 -36.47 -13.66 -12.46
C GLU A 373 -35.02 -13.34 -12.87
N SER A 374 -34.09 -13.40 -11.92
CA SER A 374 -32.65 -13.36 -12.19
C SER A 374 -31.98 -14.64 -11.71
N ARG A 375 -31.07 -15.20 -12.52
CA ARG A 375 -30.29 -16.40 -12.21
C ARG A 375 -28.83 -16.14 -12.51
N PHE A 376 -27.97 -16.21 -11.51
CA PHE A 376 -26.54 -15.99 -11.66
C PHE A 376 -25.79 -16.77 -10.57
N LEU A 377 -24.62 -17.32 -10.90
CA LEU A 377 -23.74 -18.04 -9.96
C LEU A 377 -24.48 -19.10 -9.11
N GLY A 378 -25.44 -19.81 -9.72
CA GLY A 378 -26.29 -20.80 -9.06
C GLY A 378 -27.38 -20.22 -8.14
N THR A 379 -27.42 -18.90 -7.90
CA THR A 379 -28.47 -18.22 -7.16
C THR A 379 -29.66 -17.90 -8.07
N THR A 380 -30.88 -18.04 -7.56
CA THR A 380 -32.11 -17.60 -8.23
C THR A 380 -32.81 -16.55 -7.37
N ILE A 381 -32.98 -15.35 -7.93
CA ILE A 381 -33.84 -14.29 -7.37
C ILE A 381 -35.21 -14.41 -8.06
N PRO A 382 -36.29 -14.75 -7.34
CA PRO A 382 -37.62 -14.93 -7.92
C PRO A 382 -38.12 -13.67 -8.63
N ALA A 383 -38.97 -13.87 -9.65
CA ALA A 383 -39.68 -12.78 -10.29
C ALA A 383 -40.47 -11.94 -9.26
N ASN A 384 -40.62 -10.64 -9.53
CA ASN A 384 -41.27 -9.65 -8.68
C ASN A 384 -40.60 -9.42 -7.30
N THR A 385 -39.36 -9.88 -7.09
CA THR A 385 -38.59 -9.49 -5.90
C THR A 385 -38.38 -7.97 -5.90
N PRO A 386 -38.64 -7.25 -4.79
CA PRO A 386 -38.38 -5.81 -4.70
C PRO A 386 -36.90 -5.50 -4.96
N GLY A 387 -36.61 -4.47 -5.77
CA GLY A 387 -35.24 -4.25 -6.27
C GLY A 387 -34.17 -4.01 -5.20
N ALA A 388 -34.52 -3.40 -4.07
CA ALA A 388 -33.60 -3.24 -2.94
C ALA A 388 -33.23 -4.60 -2.33
N VAL A 389 -34.21 -5.51 -2.20
CA VAL A 389 -34.00 -6.88 -1.71
C VAL A 389 -33.22 -7.69 -2.74
N ALA A 390 -33.51 -7.53 -4.03
CA ALA A 390 -32.76 -8.18 -5.11
C ALA A 390 -31.28 -7.77 -5.09
N MET A 391 -30.98 -6.48 -4.89
CA MET A 391 -29.60 -5.99 -4.78
C MET A 391 -28.90 -6.57 -3.55
N GLN A 392 -29.56 -6.63 -2.40
CA GLN A 392 -28.99 -7.25 -1.20
C GLN A 392 -28.63 -8.72 -1.45
N ILE A 393 -29.55 -9.51 -2.01
CA ILE A 393 -29.29 -10.91 -2.38
C ILE A 393 -28.10 -11.00 -3.35
N ALA A 394 -28.04 -10.15 -4.37
CA ALA A 394 -26.96 -10.15 -5.33
C ALA A 394 -25.59 -9.85 -4.70
N LEU A 395 -25.49 -8.78 -3.93
CA LEU A 395 -24.23 -8.41 -3.30
C LEU A 395 -23.80 -9.43 -2.22
N ASP A 396 -24.76 -10.05 -1.53
CA ASP A 396 -24.48 -11.14 -0.57
C ASP A 396 -23.98 -12.40 -1.29
N THR A 397 -24.60 -12.79 -2.41
CA THR A 397 -24.11 -13.91 -3.23
C THR A 397 -22.69 -13.66 -3.73
N LEU A 398 -22.42 -12.46 -4.26
CA LEU A 398 -21.10 -12.10 -4.75
C LEU A 398 -20.05 -12.12 -3.63
N PHE A 399 -20.35 -11.49 -2.49
CA PHE A 399 -19.46 -11.43 -1.33
C PHE A 399 -19.12 -12.82 -0.75
N ASN A 400 -20.10 -13.73 -0.74
CA ASN A 400 -19.92 -15.09 -0.24
C ASN A 400 -19.29 -16.04 -1.27
N HIS A 401 -19.06 -15.59 -2.50
CA HIS A 401 -18.42 -16.42 -3.52
C HIS A 401 -16.97 -16.78 -3.10
N PRO A 402 -16.53 -18.05 -3.26
CA PRO A 402 -15.21 -18.49 -2.83
C PRO A 402 -14.03 -17.71 -3.46
N ASN A 403 -14.18 -17.25 -4.71
CA ASN A 403 -13.15 -16.48 -5.40
C ASN A 403 -12.80 -15.13 -4.76
N VAL A 404 -13.68 -14.51 -3.96
CA VAL A 404 -13.45 -13.12 -3.51
C VAL A 404 -12.18 -12.99 -2.68
N GLY A 405 -11.97 -13.92 -1.73
CA GLY A 405 -10.78 -13.96 -0.88
C GLY A 405 -9.47 -13.99 -1.68
N PRO A 406 -9.23 -15.00 -2.53
CA PRO A 406 -7.98 -15.08 -3.30
C PRO A 406 -7.86 -13.98 -4.35
N PHE A 407 -8.96 -13.59 -5.02
CA PHE A 407 -8.92 -12.57 -6.06
C PHE A 407 -8.56 -11.19 -5.52
N ILE A 408 -9.27 -10.74 -4.47
CA ILE A 408 -9.03 -9.43 -3.87
C ILE A 408 -7.76 -9.44 -3.02
N GLY A 409 -7.50 -10.53 -2.29
CA GLY A 409 -6.28 -10.71 -1.51
C GLY A 409 -5.02 -10.56 -2.37
N ARG A 410 -4.95 -11.25 -3.51
CA ARG A 410 -3.82 -11.14 -4.45
C ARG A 410 -3.65 -9.71 -4.96
N GLN A 411 -4.72 -9.04 -5.38
CA GLN A 411 -4.63 -7.67 -5.90
C GLN A 411 -4.15 -6.68 -4.84
N LEU A 412 -4.64 -6.79 -3.59
CA LEU A 412 -4.18 -5.94 -2.50
C LEU A 412 -2.70 -6.18 -2.17
N ILE A 413 -2.23 -7.43 -2.18
CA ILE A 413 -0.79 -7.73 -2.03
C ILE A 413 0.01 -7.06 -3.15
N GLN A 414 -0.45 -7.15 -4.40
CA GLN A 414 0.19 -6.49 -5.55
C GLN A 414 0.27 -4.97 -5.38
N ARG A 415 -0.79 -4.34 -4.88
CA ARG A 415 -0.79 -2.88 -4.64
C ARG A 415 0.15 -2.48 -3.51
N LEU A 416 0.27 -3.29 -2.45
CA LEU A 416 0.92 -2.89 -1.19
C LEU A 416 2.35 -3.40 -1.03
N VAL A 417 2.66 -4.62 -1.47
CA VAL A 417 3.90 -5.33 -1.11
C VAL A 417 4.70 -5.79 -2.34
N THR A 418 4.16 -6.71 -3.15
CA THR A 418 4.92 -7.34 -4.24
C THR A 418 4.03 -7.78 -5.40
N SER A 419 4.55 -7.69 -6.63
CA SER A 419 3.84 -8.10 -7.85
C SER A 419 3.58 -9.61 -7.95
N ASN A 420 4.46 -10.43 -7.35
CA ASN A 420 4.44 -11.90 -7.47
C ASN A 420 4.39 -12.59 -6.09
N PRO A 421 3.29 -12.46 -5.32
CA PRO A 421 3.16 -13.20 -4.07
C PRO A 421 3.06 -14.70 -4.31
N SER A 422 3.60 -15.51 -3.38
CA SER A 422 3.46 -16.97 -3.47
C SER A 422 2.02 -17.42 -3.25
N PRO A 423 1.63 -18.62 -3.73
CA PRO A 423 0.33 -19.20 -3.41
C PRO A 423 0.09 -19.33 -1.90
N ALA A 424 1.14 -19.61 -1.11
CA ALA A 424 1.03 -19.71 0.34
C ALA A 424 0.67 -18.37 0.98
N TYR A 425 1.26 -17.27 0.50
CA TYR A 425 0.92 -15.93 0.96
C TYR A 425 -0.53 -15.57 0.60
N VAL A 426 -0.95 -15.79 -0.64
CA VAL A 426 -2.35 -15.57 -1.05
C VAL A 426 -3.31 -16.42 -0.22
N SER A 427 -2.98 -17.68 0.06
CA SER A 427 -3.80 -18.57 0.90
C SER A 427 -4.03 -18.05 2.31
N ARG A 428 -2.99 -17.51 2.97
CA ARG A 428 -3.12 -16.91 4.31
C ARG A 428 -4.00 -15.66 4.30
N VAL A 429 -3.85 -14.81 3.29
CA VAL A 429 -4.69 -13.62 3.11
C VAL A 429 -6.14 -14.02 2.81
N THR A 430 -6.36 -15.04 1.97
CA THR A 430 -7.68 -15.63 1.72
C THR A 430 -8.31 -16.15 3.01
N ALA A 431 -7.55 -16.85 3.85
CA ALA A 431 -8.05 -17.35 5.13
C ALA A 431 -8.51 -16.21 6.04
N ALA A 432 -7.73 -15.13 6.15
CA ALA A 432 -8.09 -13.93 6.90
C ALA A 432 -9.32 -13.21 6.32
N PHE A 433 -9.45 -13.14 5.00
CA PHE A 433 -10.66 -12.64 4.34
C PHE A 433 -11.87 -13.52 4.67
N ASN A 434 -11.70 -14.84 4.65
CA ASN A 434 -12.80 -15.77 4.90
C ASN A 434 -13.26 -15.75 6.36
N ASN A 435 -12.33 -15.52 7.30
CA ASN A 435 -12.58 -15.44 8.73
C ASN A 435 -11.44 -14.67 9.43
N ASN A 436 -11.75 -13.57 10.09
CA ASN A 436 -10.80 -12.76 10.85
C ASN A 436 -10.34 -13.37 12.20
N GLY A 437 -10.67 -14.63 12.47
CA GLY A 437 -10.45 -15.30 13.75
C GLY A 437 -11.63 -15.20 14.72
N ALA A 438 -12.62 -14.36 14.43
CA ALA A 438 -13.85 -14.19 15.21
C ALA A 438 -15.12 -14.60 14.43
N GLY A 439 -14.97 -15.30 13.31
CA GLY A 439 -16.08 -15.74 12.45
C GLY A 439 -16.59 -14.65 11.49
N VAL A 440 -15.90 -13.51 11.37
CA VAL A 440 -16.31 -12.42 10.48
C VAL A 440 -15.56 -12.52 9.14
N ARG A 441 -16.32 -12.70 8.06
CA ARG A 441 -15.82 -12.65 6.69
C ARG A 441 -15.64 -11.19 6.24
N GLY A 442 -14.63 -10.92 5.43
CA GLY A 442 -14.44 -9.65 4.72
C GLY A 442 -13.94 -8.49 5.59
N ASP A 443 -13.41 -8.77 6.78
CA ASP A 443 -12.81 -7.74 7.63
C ASP A 443 -11.49 -7.23 7.02
N LEU A 444 -11.53 -6.02 6.44
CA LEU A 444 -10.37 -5.43 5.77
C LEU A 444 -9.26 -5.07 6.76
N ARG A 445 -9.55 -4.83 8.05
CA ARG A 445 -8.51 -4.64 9.07
C ARG A 445 -7.65 -5.89 9.18
N ALA A 446 -8.29 -7.06 9.29
CA ALA A 446 -7.61 -8.35 9.37
C ALA A 446 -6.85 -8.69 8.07
N VAL A 447 -7.45 -8.45 6.91
CA VAL A 447 -6.81 -8.67 5.60
C VAL A 447 -5.55 -7.82 5.45
N ILE A 448 -5.63 -6.52 5.70
CA ILE A 448 -4.48 -5.61 5.57
C ILE A 448 -3.38 -5.95 6.57
N LYS A 449 -3.75 -6.33 7.80
CA LYS A 449 -2.79 -6.83 8.79
C LYS A 449 -2.06 -8.08 8.31
N THR A 450 -2.78 -9.08 7.83
CA THR A 450 -2.17 -10.31 7.28
C THR A 450 -1.24 -10.00 6.11
N ILE A 451 -1.61 -9.08 5.22
CA ILE A 451 -0.73 -8.64 4.12
C ILE A 451 0.56 -8.01 4.66
N LEU A 452 0.45 -7.01 5.52
CA LEU A 452 1.63 -6.23 5.92
C LEU A 452 2.57 -7.02 6.86
N LEU A 453 2.03 -7.96 7.64
CA LEU A 453 2.78 -8.74 8.62
C LEU A 453 3.20 -10.13 8.12
N ASP A 454 2.86 -10.51 6.88
CA ASP A 454 3.23 -11.80 6.34
C ASP A 454 4.76 -12.02 6.32
N ASP A 455 5.19 -13.25 6.59
CA ASP A 455 6.61 -13.64 6.57
C ASP A 455 7.25 -13.32 5.22
N GLU A 456 6.55 -13.48 4.11
CA GLU A 456 7.08 -13.16 2.78
C GLU A 456 7.29 -11.66 2.62
N ALA A 457 6.46 -10.83 3.28
CA ALA A 457 6.59 -9.38 3.28
C ALA A 457 7.70 -8.88 4.24
N ARG A 458 7.93 -9.57 5.36
CA ARG A 458 8.91 -9.17 6.39
C ARG A 458 10.29 -9.79 6.22
N SER A 459 10.37 -10.99 5.66
CA SER A 459 11.59 -11.76 5.58
C SER A 459 12.71 -11.00 4.85
N PRO A 460 13.96 -11.08 5.33
CA PRO A 460 15.11 -10.53 4.62
C PRO A 460 15.41 -11.29 3.32
N MET A 461 14.94 -12.54 3.17
CA MET A 461 15.18 -13.34 1.94
C MET A 461 14.63 -12.67 0.69
N GLY A 462 13.49 -11.98 0.79
CA GLY A 462 12.88 -11.24 -0.32
C GLY A 462 13.75 -10.08 -0.82
N LEU A 463 14.66 -9.54 -0.01
CA LEU A 463 15.55 -8.45 -0.42
C LEU A 463 16.53 -8.89 -1.52
N THR A 464 16.96 -10.15 -1.48
CA THR A 464 17.86 -10.74 -2.48
C THR A 464 17.12 -11.46 -3.60
N ASP A 465 15.83 -11.74 -3.44
CA ASP A 465 15.02 -12.40 -4.48
C ASP A 465 14.74 -11.42 -5.64
N PRO A 466 15.12 -11.74 -6.90
CA PRO A 466 14.82 -10.91 -8.06
C PRO A 466 13.33 -10.88 -8.46
N GLN A 467 12.50 -11.80 -7.97
CA GLN A 467 11.07 -11.85 -8.23
C GLN A 467 10.23 -11.11 -7.18
N PHE A 468 10.83 -10.79 -6.03
CA PHE A 468 10.16 -10.09 -4.94
C PHE A 468 10.25 -8.56 -5.07
N GLY A 469 9.19 -7.91 -4.62
CA GLY A 469 8.97 -6.47 -4.72
C GLY A 469 8.04 -6.09 -5.87
N LYS A 470 7.95 -4.79 -6.13
CA LYS A 470 7.13 -4.19 -7.20
C LYS A 470 7.71 -2.86 -7.65
N LEU A 471 7.42 -2.45 -8.88
CA LEU A 471 7.77 -1.11 -9.32
C LEU A 471 6.93 -0.07 -8.56
N ARG A 472 7.56 0.97 -8.01
CA ARG A 472 6.87 2.11 -7.40
C ARG A 472 6.11 2.86 -8.48
N GLU A 473 4.82 3.05 -8.30
CA GLU A 473 4.01 3.85 -9.22
C GLU A 473 4.46 5.32 -9.25
N PRO A 474 4.49 5.99 -10.41
CA PRO A 474 4.93 7.39 -10.53
C PRO A 474 4.24 8.36 -9.55
N MET A 475 2.93 8.22 -9.31
CA MET A 475 2.24 9.08 -8.35
C MET A 475 2.73 8.86 -6.91
N LEU A 476 3.02 7.60 -6.53
CA LEU A 476 3.52 7.26 -5.19
C LEU A 476 4.93 7.81 -4.97
N ARG A 477 5.77 7.88 -6.00
CA ARG A 477 7.10 8.50 -5.91
C ARG A 477 7.02 9.97 -5.52
N LEU A 478 6.05 10.71 -6.08
CA LEU A 478 5.83 12.12 -5.72
C LEU A 478 5.29 12.25 -4.29
N VAL A 479 4.32 11.43 -3.89
CA VAL A 479 3.77 11.43 -2.53
C VAL A 479 4.85 11.07 -1.51
N GLN A 480 5.67 10.05 -1.77
CA GLN A 480 6.78 9.65 -0.93
C GLN A 480 7.77 10.80 -0.74
N TRP A 481 8.26 11.41 -1.83
CA TRP A 481 9.14 12.57 -1.75
C TRP A 481 8.53 13.68 -0.91
N GLY A 482 7.29 14.07 -1.22
CA GLY A 482 6.64 15.18 -0.55
C GLY A 482 6.54 14.95 0.96
N ARG A 483 6.07 13.77 1.37
CA ARG A 483 5.89 13.44 2.79
C ARG A 483 7.23 13.27 3.51
N THR A 484 8.20 12.57 2.92
CA THR A 484 9.52 12.35 3.53
C THR A 484 10.24 13.65 3.85
N PHE A 485 10.14 14.66 2.97
CA PHE A 485 10.85 15.93 3.11
C PHE A 485 9.98 17.10 3.59
N GLY A 486 8.82 16.81 4.18
CA GLY A 486 7.97 17.81 4.84
C GLY A 486 7.37 18.84 3.89
N ILE A 487 6.73 18.37 2.82
CA ILE A 487 6.05 19.22 1.84
C ILE A 487 4.98 20.08 2.50
N ARG A 488 4.95 21.35 2.14
CA ARG A 488 3.98 22.33 2.62
C ARG A 488 3.50 23.20 1.45
N SER A 489 2.28 23.71 1.56
CA SER A 489 1.76 24.78 0.70
C SER A 489 1.67 26.07 1.51
N ALA A 490 2.39 27.11 1.10
CA ALA A 490 2.45 28.38 1.83
C ALA A 490 1.09 29.08 1.94
N GLN A 491 0.26 28.94 0.92
CA GLN A 491 -1.10 29.49 0.84
C GLN A 491 -2.20 28.43 1.03
N ASN A 492 -1.81 27.22 1.42
CA ASN A 492 -2.70 26.06 1.51
C ASN A 492 -3.51 25.83 0.22
N SER A 493 -2.92 26.11 -0.95
CA SER A 493 -3.59 26.04 -2.25
C SER A 493 -3.70 24.61 -2.76
N TRP A 494 -2.65 23.80 -2.56
CA TRP A 494 -2.51 22.43 -3.06
C TRP A 494 -2.88 22.26 -4.53
N LYS A 495 -2.61 23.28 -5.35
CA LYS A 495 -2.93 23.31 -6.78
C LYS A 495 -2.01 22.44 -7.63
N ILE A 496 -1.95 21.16 -7.33
CA ILE A 496 -1.30 20.13 -8.14
C ILE A 496 -2.35 19.57 -9.10
N GLY A 497 -2.24 19.87 -10.39
CA GLY A 497 -3.21 19.43 -11.38
C GLY A 497 -3.07 17.96 -11.78
N ASN A 498 -3.72 17.61 -12.89
CA ASN A 498 -3.54 16.33 -13.56
C ASN A 498 -2.08 16.19 -14.06
N LEU A 499 -1.38 15.16 -13.59
CA LEU A 499 0.01 14.84 -13.96
C LEU A 499 0.15 13.64 -14.92
N SER A 500 -0.93 13.24 -15.59
CA SER A 500 -0.96 12.06 -16.46
C SER A 500 -0.19 12.20 -17.79
N ASN A 501 0.41 13.37 -18.10
CA ASN A 501 1.21 13.50 -19.32
C ASN A 501 2.56 12.75 -19.17
N ALA A 502 2.73 11.65 -19.90
CA ALA A 502 3.96 10.85 -19.83
C ALA A 502 5.19 11.57 -20.40
N GLY A 503 5.05 12.49 -21.35
CA GLY A 503 6.19 13.16 -22.00
C GLY A 503 6.80 14.30 -21.19
N SER A 504 6.06 14.86 -20.22
CA SER A 504 6.50 16.05 -19.47
C SER A 504 6.21 16.02 -17.96
N GLN A 505 5.51 14.99 -17.48
CA GLN A 505 5.07 14.85 -16.08
C GLN A 505 5.22 13.39 -15.62
N LEU A 506 4.40 12.95 -14.65
CA LEU A 506 4.51 11.63 -14.04
C LEU A 506 4.00 10.49 -14.94
N GLY A 507 3.17 10.79 -15.95
CA GLY A 507 2.46 9.76 -16.72
C GLY A 507 1.34 9.08 -15.93
N GLN A 508 1.04 9.56 -14.71
CA GLN A 508 0.03 9.00 -13.82
C GLN A 508 -0.42 10.06 -12.82
N SER A 509 -1.71 10.09 -12.49
CA SER A 509 -2.28 11.00 -11.49
C SER A 509 -3.38 10.26 -10.73
N PRO A 510 -3.49 10.39 -9.40
CA PRO A 510 -4.50 9.69 -8.63
C PRO A 510 -5.91 10.06 -9.11
N LEU A 511 -6.82 9.08 -9.12
CA LEU A 511 -8.19 9.21 -9.63
C LEU A 511 -8.33 9.63 -11.10
N ARG A 512 -7.24 9.52 -11.90
CA ARG A 512 -7.21 9.80 -13.34
C ARG A 512 -7.02 8.54 -14.17
N SER A 513 -7.59 7.42 -13.73
CA SER A 513 -7.52 6.16 -14.48
C SER A 513 -7.97 6.36 -15.94
N PRO A 514 -7.24 5.80 -16.93
CA PRO A 514 -7.62 5.91 -18.33
C PRO A 514 -8.82 5.03 -18.71
N SER A 515 -9.16 4.00 -17.92
CA SER A 515 -10.28 3.09 -18.19
C SER A 515 -10.79 2.40 -16.93
N VAL A 516 -11.85 1.59 -17.05
CA VAL A 516 -12.35 0.72 -15.96
C VAL A 516 -11.29 -0.30 -15.50
N PHE A 517 -10.33 -0.65 -16.35
CA PHE A 517 -9.22 -1.56 -16.03
C PHE A 517 -8.04 -0.89 -15.29
N ASN A 518 -8.28 0.30 -14.74
CA ASN A 518 -7.26 1.11 -14.08
C ASN A 518 -6.11 1.54 -15.02
N PHE A 519 -4.97 1.96 -14.46
CA PHE A 519 -3.75 2.35 -15.19
C PHE A 519 -3.02 1.18 -15.86
N PHE A 520 -3.13 -0.02 -15.30
CA PHE A 520 -2.40 -1.20 -15.75
C PHE A 520 -3.07 -2.50 -15.28
N ARG A 521 -2.85 -3.59 -16.03
CA ARG A 521 -3.50 -4.87 -15.79
C ARG A 521 -2.76 -5.66 -14.69
N PRO A 522 -3.46 -6.20 -13.67
CA PRO A 522 -2.84 -7.02 -12.61
C PRO A 522 -2.04 -8.23 -13.10
N GLY A 523 -2.36 -8.73 -14.30
CA GLY A 523 -1.66 -9.83 -14.97
C GLY A 523 -0.66 -9.42 -16.04
N TYR A 524 -0.27 -8.14 -16.14
CA TYR A 524 0.66 -7.71 -17.17
C TYR A 524 2.06 -8.29 -16.96
N VAL A 525 2.58 -8.94 -18.00
CA VAL A 525 3.93 -9.49 -18.08
C VAL A 525 4.69 -8.67 -19.12
N PRO A 526 5.77 -7.96 -18.74
CA PRO A 526 6.56 -7.17 -19.68
C PRO A 526 7.17 -8.06 -20.77
N PRO A 527 6.85 -7.84 -22.06
CA PRO A 527 7.35 -8.70 -23.13
C PRO A 527 8.87 -8.55 -23.31
N SER A 528 9.51 -9.58 -23.86
CA SER A 528 10.95 -9.56 -24.16
C SER A 528 11.85 -9.32 -22.94
N THR A 529 11.43 -9.78 -21.76
CA THR A 529 12.20 -9.69 -20.50
C THR A 529 12.41 -11.06 -19.87
N ALA A 530 13.30 -11.15 -18.86
CA ALA A 530 13.44 -12.36 -18.04
C ALA A 530 12.19 -12.71 -17.21
N LEU A 531 11.27 -11.75 -17.02
CA LEU A 531 9.97 -12.01 -16.38
C LEU A 531 9.05 -12.79 -17.33
N ALA A 532 9.12 -12.52 -18.63
CA ALA A 532 8.32 -13.22 -19.63
C ALA A 532 8.65 -14.71 -19.74
N SER A 533 9.90 -15.12 -19.52
CA SER A 533 10.29 -16.54 -19.55
C SER A 533 9.74 -17.36 -18.38
N THR A 534 9.36 -16.69 -17.28
CA THR A 534 8.78 -17.34 -16.08
C THR A 534 7.29 -17.04 -15.91
N GLY A 535 6.71 -16.18 -16.76
CA GLY A 535 5.34 -15.69 -16.61
C GLY A 535 5.13 -14.78 -15.40
N ALA A 536 6.21 -14.28 -14.79
CA ALA A 536 6.15 -13.38 -13.65
C ALA A 536 5.53 -12.04 -14.07
N VAL A 537 4.56 -11.57 -13.30
CA VAL A 537 3.85 -10.33 -13.60
C VAL A 537 4.60 -9.14 -13.01
N ALA A 538 4.55 -8.01 -13.69
CA ALA A 538 5.07 -6.74 -13.19
C ALA A 538 4.14 -5.62 -13.66
N PRO A 539 2.96 -5.50 -13.03
CA PRO A 539 1.83 -4.74 -13.57
C PRO A 539 2.17 -3.29 -13.94
N GLU A 540 2.85 -2.59 -13.03
CA GLU A 540 3.19 -1.17 -13.14
C GLU A 540 4.15 -0.88 -14.31
N PHE A 541 4.90 -1.88 -14.81
CA PHE A 541 5.77 -1.71 -15.97
C PHE A 541 4.99 -1.43 -17.26
N GLN A 542 3.67 -1.66 -17.28
CA GLN A 542 2.83 -1.26 -18.41
C GLN A 542 2.83 0.27 -18.64
N LEU A 543 3.17 1.05 -17.60
CA LEU A 543 3.33 2.50 -17.70
C LEU A 543 4.73 2.92 -18.20
N VAL A 544 5.69 2.00 -18.24
CA VAL A 544 7.10 2.31 -18.50
C VAL A 544 7.41 2.23 -19.99
N ASN A 545 7.83 3.37 -20.53
CA ASN A 545 8.37 3.55 -21.88
C ASN A 545 9.34 4.76 -21.89
N GLU A 546 10.04 4.96 -23.00
CA GLU A 546 11.06 6.00 -23.16
C GLU A 546 10.52 7.40 -22.83
N SER A 547 9.28 7.69 -23.26
CA SER A 547 8.63 8.98 -22.99
C SER A 547 8.36 9.16 -21.50
N SER A 548 7.75 8.18 -20.85
CA SER A 548 7.42 8.22 -19.41
C SER A 548 8.64 8.37 -18.52
N VAL A 549 9.77 7.72 -18.87
CA VAL A 549 11.01 7.81 -18.11
C VAL A 549 11.61 9.20 -18.23
N GLY A 550 11.72 9.74 -19.45
CA GLY A 550 12.21 11.09 -19.68
C GLY A 550 11.31 12.17 -19.05
N GLY A 551 10.00 12.06 -19.21
CA GLY A 551 9.02 12.98 -18.64
C GLY A 551 9.07 13.02 -17.11
N TYR A 552 9.12 11.85 -16.46
CA TYR A 552 9.25 11.74 -15.01
C TYR A 552 10.52 12.43 -14.49
N LEU A 553 11.68 12.14 -15.10
CA LEU A 553 12.96 12.72 -14.66
C LEU A 553 12.97 14.24 -14.81
N ASN A 554 12.51 14.75 -15.96
CA ASN A 554 12.43 16.20 -16.21
C ASN A 554 11.50 16.90 -15.22
N TYR A 555 10.34 16.29 -14.93
CA TYR A 555 9.38 16.84 -13.99
C TYR A 555 9.93 16.86 -12.56
N ILE A 556 10.42 15.72 -12.08
CA ILE A 556 10.81 15.57 -10.68
C ILE A 556 12.06 16.36 -10.35
N GLN A 557 12.99 16.55 -11.30
CA GLN A 557 14.16 17.41 -11.11
C GLN A 557 13.76 18.84 -10.73
N GLY A 558 12.80 19.42 -11.47
CA GLY A 558 12.29 20.76 -11.20
C GLY A 558 11.52 20.85 -9.88
N VAL A 559 10.67 19.86 -9.61
CA VAL A 559 9.85 19.80 -8.40
C VAL A 559 10.68 19.62 -7.13
N ILE A 560 11.67 18.73 -7.14
CA ILE A 560 12.60 18.53 -6.02
C ILE A 560 13.32 19.83 -5.70
N ARG A 561 13.82 20.53 -6.72
CA ARG A 561 14.69 21.69 -6.53
C ARG A 561 13.92 22.96 -6.14
N ASN A 562 12.76 23.18 -6.74
CA ASN A 562 12.06 24.46 -6.62
C ASN A 562 10.70 24.34 -5.93
N GLY A 563 10.10 23.15 -5.92
CA GLY A 563 8.69 22.96 -5.59
C GLY A 563 7.79 23.13 -6.81
N ILE A 564 6.49 23.25 -6.56
CA ILE A 564 5.45 23.38 -7.59
C ILE A 564 5.01 24.85 -7.67
N TYR A 565 5.16 25.43 -8.86
CA TYR A 565 4.76 26.79 -9.14
C TYR A 565 3.24 26.90 -9.29
N VAL A 566 2.65 27.87 -8.63
CA VAL A 566 1.22 28.16 -8.67
C VAL A 566 1.02 29.63 -9.04
N SER A 567 0.23 29.89 -10.08
CA SER A 567 0.04 31.25 -10.63
C SER A 567 -0.91 32.13 -9.82
N ALA A 568 -1.84 31.52 -9.07
CA ALA A 568 -2.76 32.22 -8.18
C ALA A 568 -3.09 31.35 -6.95
N PRO A 569 -2.15 31.19 -6.00
CA PRO A 569 -2.33 30.28 -4.87
C PRO A 569 -3.35 30.78 -3.83
N ASP A 570 -3.58 32.08 -3.77
CA ASP A 570 -4.56 32.79 -2.94
C ASP A 570 -6.00 32.70 -3.46
N ARG A 571 -6.19 32.31 -4.72
CA ARG A 571 -7.51 32.25 -5.37
C ARG A 571 -7.96 30.81 -5.52
N PRO A 572 -9.25 30.47 -5.41
CA PRO A 572 -9.69 29.10 -5.64
C PRO A 572 -9.57 28.69 -7.13
N ASN A 573 -9.89 29.58 -8.08
CA ASN A 573 -9.77 29.34 -9.53
C ASN A 573 -8.35 29.55 -10.08
N ASN A 574 -8.10 29.04 -11.30
CA ASN A 574 -6.90 29.37 -12.06
C ASN A 574 -6.93 30.83 -12.53
N GLY A 575 -5.76 31.45 -12.54
CA GLY A 575 -5.56 32.84 -12.89
C GLY A 575 -4.16 33.27 -12.51
N THR A 576 -3.93 34.57 -12.47
CA THR A 576 -2.65 35.16 -12.04
C THR A 576 -2.89 36.06 -10.83
N SER A 577 -2.00 35.97 -9.85
CA SER A 577 -1.99 36.81 -8.65
C SER A 577 -0.59 37.39 -8.40
N GLU A 578 -0.50 38.34 -7.47
CA GLU A 578 0.78 38.84 -6.97
C GLU A 578 1.54 37.81 -6.14
N LEU A 579 0.82 36.83 -5.56
CA LEU A 579 1.37 35.73 -4.76
C LEU A 579 1.83 34.55 -5.61
N ARG A 580 1.92 34.69 -6.95
CA ARG A 580 2.42 33.65 -7.84
C ARG A 580 3.85 33.25 -7.48
N GLY A 581 4.13 31.96 -7.45
CA GLY A 581 5.43 31.46 -7.03
C GLY A 581 5.41 29.97 -6.75
N TYR A 582 6.54 29.46 -6.25
CA TYR A 582 6.63 28.10 -5.74
C TYR A 582 5.91 27.98 -4.39
N ASP A 583 4.60 27.80 -4.44
CA ASP A 583 3.73 27.71 -3.27
C ASP A 583 3.93 26.39 -2.52
N ILE A 584 4.11 25.29 -3.25
CA ILE A 584 4.20 23.94 -2.68
C ILE A 584 5.67 23.50 -2.69
N THR A 585 6.30 23.43 -1.53
CA THR A 585 7.76 23.24 -1.38
C THR A 585 8.09 22.26 -0.26
N ALA A 586 9.22 21.56 -0.38
CA ALA A 586 9.81 20.74 0.68
C ALA A 586 10.73 21.58 1.58
N ASN A 587 10.95 21.14 2.83
CA ASN A 587 11.69 21.91 3.84
C ASN A 587 13.22 21.68 3.77
N TYR A 588 13.66 20.44 3.55
CA TYR A 588 15.07 20.02 3.48
C TYR A 588 16.01 20.43 4.62
N ALA A 589 15.54 20.98 5.75
CA ALA A 589 16.40 21.43 6.83
C ALA A 589 17.36 20.34 7.34
N ASN A 590 16.88 19.09 7.45
CA ASN A 590 17.71 17.96 7.89
C ASN A 590 18.78 17.58 6.87
N GLU A 591 18.45 17.65 5.58
CA GLU A 591 19.37 17.33 4.49
C GLU A 591 20.41 18.45 4.30
N LEU A 592 20.01 19.71 4.48
CA LEU A 592 20.92 20.86 4.47
C LEU A 592 21.94 20.80 5.61
N ALA A 593 21.59 20.22 6.76
CA ALA A 593 22.54 20.00 7.86
C ALA A 593 23.66 19.00 7.49
N LEU A 594 23.45 18.14 6.50
CA LEU A 594 24.43 17.16 6.00
C LEU A 594 25.14 17.62 4.71
N VAL A 595 24.88 18.84 4.22
CA VAL A 595 25.27 19.26 2.87
C VAL A 595 26.78 19.23 2.60
N THR A 596 27.62 19.38 3.64
CA THR A 596 29.08 19.31 3.53
C THR A 596 29.62 17.87 3.61
N ASN A 597 28.78 16.89 3.90
CA ASN A 597 29.11 15.47 3.96
C ASN A 597 28.24 14.68 2.96
N PRO A 598 28.66 14.58 1.68
CA PRO A 598 27.91 13.89 0.64
C PRO A 598 27.56 12.43 0.99
N ASP A 599 28.49 11.70 1.62
CA ASP A 599 28.28 10.29 1.97
C ASP A 599 27.16 10.15 3.02
N ALA A 600 27.16 11.00 4.05
CA ALA A 600 26.09 11.01 5.07
C ALA A 600 24.75 11.48 4.50
N LEU A 601 24.75 12.45 3.59
CA LEU A 601 23.55 12.93 2.91
C LEU A 601 22.91 11.80 2.08
N VAL A 602 23.71 11.07 1.29
CA VAL A 602 23.23 9.94 0.49
C VAL A 602 22.76 8.79 1.39
N ALA A 603 23.48 8.47 2.46
CA ALA A 603 23.07 7.45 3.42
C ALA A 603 21.70 7.75 4.04
N ARG A 604 21.46 9.01 4.43
CA ARG A 604 20.15 9.44 4.95
C ARG A 604 19.03 9.27 3.91
N ILE A 605 19.26 9.71 2.68
CA ILE A 605 18.24 9.60 1.62
C ILE A 605 17.98 8.13 1.28
N ASN A 606 19.03 7.28 1.23
CA ASN A 606 18.91 5.83 1.03
C ASN A 606 18.03 5.20 2.12
N LEU A 607 18.26 5.54 3.39
CA LEU A 607 17.43 5.03 4.50
C LEU A 607 15.95 5.44 4.34
N LEU A 608 15.67 6.73 4.14
CA LEU A 608 14.29 7.24 4.16
C LEU A 608 13.49 6.92 2.88
N MET A 609 14.16 6.85 1.73
CA MET A 609 13.50 6.63 0.43
C MET A 609 13.57 5.18 -0.04
N CYS A 610 14.62 4.45 0.34
CA CYS A 610 14.92 3.12 -0.15
C CYS A 610 15.05 2.08 0.97
N ALA A 611 14.86 2.45 2.25
CA ALA A 611 15.07 1.55 3.38
C ALA A 611 16.48 0.93 3.40
N GLY A 612 17.49 1.68 2.96
CA GLY A 612 18.88 1.22 2.91
C GLY A 612 19.21 0.29 1.73
N GLN A 613 18.27 0.05 0.82
CA GLN A 613 18.38 -0.99 -0.20
C GLN A 613 19.15 -0.59 -1.48
N LEU A 614 19.66 0.64 -1.59
CA LEU A 614 20.61 0.95 -2.67
C LEU A 614 21.89 0.15 -2.48
N SER A 615 22.43 -0.41 -3.57
CA SER A 615 23.70 -1.13 -3.50
C SER A 615 24.86 -0.20 -3.17
N ALA A 616 25.94 -0.77 -2.61
CA ALA A 616 27.15 -0.01 -2.30
C ALA A 616 27.72 0.70 -3.54
N GLN A 617 27.58 0.10 -4.72
CA GLN A 617 27.98 0.69 -5.99
C GLN A 617 27.15 1.93 -6.33
N THR A 618 25.82 1.85 -6.23
CA THR A 618 24.93 3.00 -6.46
C THR A 618 25.17 4.11 -5.44
N VAL A 619 25.30 3.78 -4.16
CA VAL A 619 25.61 4.76 -3.10
C VAL A 619 26.92 5.49 -3.38
N THR A 620 27.97 4.76 -3.76
CA THR A 620 29.28 5.33 -4.09
C THR A 620 29.18 6.23 -5.33
N LEU A 621 28.51 5.77 -6.39
CA LEU A 621 28.32 6.52 -7.62
C LEU A 621 27.63 7.87 -7.37
N ILE A 622 26.55 7.87 -6.59
CA ILE A 622 25.83 9.12 -6.26
C ILE A 622 26.72 10.02 -5.40
N SER A 623 27.36 9.47 -4.37
CA SER A 623 28.18 10.25 -3.45
C SER A 623 29.37 10.91 -4.16
N ASP A 624 30.05 10.18 -5.05
CA ASP A 624 31.17 10.69 -5.83
C ASP A 624 30.73 11.76 -6.84
N ALA A 625 29.56 11.58 -7.48
CA ALA A 625 28.98 12.62 -8.31
C ALA A 625 28.74 13.93 -7.53
N LEU A 626 28.27 13.85 -6.28
CA LEU A 626 28.06 15.03 -5.44
C LEU A 626 29.37 15.70 -5.00
N LYS A 627 30.44 14.92 -4.79
CA LYS A 627 31.79 15.41 -4.42
C LYS A 627 32.47 16.22 -5.52
N THR A 628 32.05 16.09 -6.78
CA THR A 628 32.60 16.88 -7.90
C THR A 628 32.36 18.39 -7.76
N SER A 629 31.30 18.77 -7.05
CA SER A 629 31.02 20.16 -6.68
C SER A 629 31.75 20.50 -5.37
N ASN A 630 32.36 21.68 -5.25
CA ASN A 630 32.90 22.13 -3.97
C ASN A 630 31.86 22.96 -3.20
N VAL A 631 31.05 22.30 -2.35
CA VAL A 631 30.10 22.97 -1.45
C VAL A 631 30.60 22.90 -0.02
N THR A 632 30.74 24.06 0.58
CA THR A 632 31.24 24.30 1.94
C THR A 632 30.16 24.98 2.79
N ALA A 633 30.42 25.15 4.08
CA ALA A 633 29.51 25.90 4.98
C ALA A 633 29.27 27.35 4.51
N SER A 634 30.26 27.97 3.83
CA SER A 634 30.19 29.33 3.31
C SER A 634 29.57 29.44 1.91
N SER A 635 29.24 28.32 1.25
CA SER A 635 28.52 28.35 -0.02
C SER A 635 27.13 29.00 0.15
N THR A 636 26.62 29.59 -0.93
CA THR A 636 25.28 30.20 -0.91
C THR A 636 24.19 29.14 -0.68
N GLU A 637 23.05 29.56 -0.13
CA GLU A 637 21.91 28.67 0.10
C GLU A 637 21.42 27.99 -1.19
N SER A 638 21.47 28.69 -2.32
CA SER A 638 21.12 28.11 -3.62
C SER A 638 22.05 26.96 -4.02
N VAL A 639 23.36 27.09 -3.76
CA VAL A 639 24.36 26.04 -4.05
C VAL A 639 24.20 24.85 -3.12
N LYS A 640 23.94 25.09 -1.83
CA LYS A 640 23.63 24.02 -0.86
C LYS A 640 22.38 23.25 -1.26
N LEU A 641 21.32 23.97 -1.63
CA LEU A 641 20.06 23.37 -2.09
C LEU A 641 20.24 22.59 -3.40
N ASN A 642 21.09 23.05 -4.33
CA ASN A 642 21.42 22.28 -5.54
C ASN A 642 21.98 20.90 -5.19
N ARG A 643 22.88 20.80 -4.21
CA ARG A 643 23.45 19.51 -3.79
C ARG A 643 22.39 18.58 -3.17
N VAL A 644 21.54 19.11 -2.28
CA VAL A 644 20.45 18.32 -1.69
C VAL A 644 19.49 17.82 -2.79
N ALA A 645 19.08 18.71 -3.69
CA ALA A 645 18.20 18.35 -4.78
C ALA A 645 18.83 17.31 -5.73
N ALA A 646 20.12 17.44 -6.04
CA ALA A 646 20.84 16.47 -6.85
C ALA A 646 20.90 15.09 -6.17
N ALA A 647 21.16 15.04 -4.86
CA ALA A 647 21.21 13.78 -4.11
C ALA A 647 19.85 13.06 -4.16
N ILE A 648 18.76 13.78 -3.89
CA ILE A 648 17.40 13.23 -3.93
C ILE A 648 17.02 12.81 -5.35
N PHE A 649 17.31 13.64 -6.34
CA PHE A 649 17.03 13.35 -7.75
C PHE A 649 17.75 12.09 -8.24
N LEU A 650 19.04 11.96 -7.95
CA LEU A 650 19.83 10.80 -8.36
C LEU A 650 19.35 9.50 -7.69
N VAL A 651 18.93 9.56 -6.43
CA VAL A 651 18.26 8.42 -5.79
C VAL A 651 16.93 8.14 -6.49
N MET A 652 16.09 9.15 -6.70
CA MET A 652 14.77 8.97 -7.33
C MET A 652 14.82 8.54 -8.81
N ALA A 653 15.98 8.67 -9.44
CA ALA A 653 16.26 8.23 -10.80
C ALA A 653 16.84 6.80 -10.87
N SER A 654 17.32 6.24 -9.75
CA SER A 654 17.98 4.94 -9.75
C SER A 654 16.98 3.78 -9.90
N ALA A 655 17.33 2.76 -10.67
CA ALA A 655 16.48 1.58 -10.85
C ALA A 655 16.18 0.87 -9.52
N GLU A 656 17.15 0.86 -8.59
CA GLU A 656 17.00 0.28 -7.25
C GLU A 656 15.97 1.04 -6.40
N TYR A 657 15.89 2.37 -6.50
CA TYR A 657 14.78 3.13 -5.90
C TYR A 657 13.46 2.89 -6.63
N LEU A 658 13.46 2.62 -7.94
CA LEU A 658 12.20 2.37 -8.62
C LEU A 658 11.53 1.08 -8.15
N ILE A 659 12.27 0.10 -7.61
CA ILE A 659 11.73 -1.15 -7.10
C ILE A 659 11.56 -1.10 -5.58
N GLN A 660 10.33 -1.30 -5.10
CA GLN A 660 9.99 -1.40 -3.68
C GLN A 660 10.00 -2.86 -3.26
N LYS A 661 10.84 -3.21 -2.30
CA LYS A 661 10.85 -4.51 -1.60
C LYS A 661 10.60 -4.32 -0.12
#